data_AF-A0A8J3DDM2-F1
#
_entry.id   AF-A0A8J3DDM2-F1
#
_cell.length_a   1.000
_cell.length_b   1.000
_cell.length_c   1.000
_cell.angle_alpha   90.00
_cell.angle_beta   90.00
_cell.angle_gamma   90.00
#
_symmetry.space_group_name_H-M   'P 1'
#
loop_
_entity.id
_entity.type
_entity.pdbx_description
1 polymer ?
#
loop_
_entity_poly.entity_id
_entity_poly.type
_entity_poly.pdbx_seq_one_letter_code
_entity_poly.pdbx_strand_id
1 'polypeptide(L)'
;MQIVNTDKAKRRHLHWLLTAAVFCLVSTARADSLNCNLTAYKPQPGLIAMVAGQTLTLTWNGERKSELRLRFVIERGVPTIRELALRPSGGQWRVLATHVIPEYRIVSGVRRVTRQQTEPLEALGVPLTAEKLNEIKWDAFWDAPLFMPDVPPLSHKTSIPAREAFANHPGMPRKPEEINRATAQFRATGCSVKTNGGRLEIVFPGVEAGIFTGYLQYDIFKGSNLIRQMVSAKTSATSAAFKYDAGIKGLPIRPASRLLWRDLSNHNQEYRLGGPVGDSPATVWSSNRLIAAEVPGGSIAVFPPPHSFYWARETGKNLGYSWYRKDSDSTFSIGMQQAEKEDEAEFYQNFALYSARPGTWQRMPVFLHVSSGNGSDALEAALAFTHRDFFKPLPGYKVMGSHYHVGLVERLDELGGHDNRLNDVETMKGIGVNIYGVIDGVRGPARREVGESFLKAQAEYYDAARRQSDRDFLVMPNDENSTSGRTYELGGHHDLLISRPTFWQNERKPGQPLVEQHPRYGRVYNLGSPADLMAMTEHENALISIPHPGSKGSTGYPDAIRDAPQFLHQNFFSLGYRWGMGIDASETRLGEYRFLNLWDEVNNWMAARNLPPKFALAISEGRSDYGDRGKPPYDDTYGLSPVNYLKLDSVPTVDDMSSIINVLRRGDYFVSTGEVLIPSYSVQGTGAKRTITAEVEWTFPLDFVELVWGDGEKTDRQIITTTDLPPFGRKKFILPFDATDKKWVRFAAWDIATSGALVQPVSLLSSDNSKPTK
;
A
#
# COMPACT_ATOMS: atom_id res chain seq x y z
N MET A 1 16.98 61.70 -48.38
CA MET A 1 16.39 61.34 -49.69
C MET A 1 15.00 60.80 -49.40
N GLN A 2 14.01 61.70 -49.25
CA GLN A 2 12.95 61.97 -50.24
C GLN A 2 11.99 60.77 -50.40
N ILE A 3 10.65 60.84 -50.25
CA ILE A 3 9.68 61.95 -50.31
C ILE A 3 8.30 61.40 -49.85
N VAL A 4 7.58 62.19 -49.03
CA VAL A 4 6.16 62.62 -49.12
C VAL A 4 5.06 61.53 -49.06
N ASN A 5 4.24 61.44 -47.99
CA ASN A 5 3.08 62.28 -47.58
C ASN A 5 1.88 62.18 -48.54
N THR A 6 0.68 61.84 -48.05
CA THR A 6 -0.52 62.72 -48.12
C THR A 6 -1.78 62.03 -47.59
N ASP A 7 -2.59 62.89 -46.98
CA ASP A 7 -3.73 62.68 -46.09
C ASP A 7 -4.98 63.25 -46.81
N LYS A 8 -6.13 62.56 -46.71
CA LYS A 8 -7.54 63.07 -46.87
C LYS A 8 -7.91 63.68 -48.25
N ALA A 9 -9.16 63.81 -48.71
CA ALA A 9 -10.48 63.87 -48.07
C ALA A 9 -11.64 63.63 -49.09
N LYS A 10 -12.74 63.05 -48.56
CA LYS A 10 -14.18 63.42 -48.72
C LYS A 10 -14.85 63.61 -50.10
N ARG A 11 -15.96 62.85 -50.28
CA ARG A 11 -17.38 63.24 -50.56
C ARG A 11 -18.15 61.95 -50.91
N ARG A 12 -19.47 61.74 -50.77
CA ARG A 12 -20.63 62.26 -50.02
C ARG A 12 -21.77 61.23 -50.28
N HIS A 13 -22.59 60.93 -49.27
CA HIS A 13 -24.00 60.45 -49.27
C HIS A 13 -24.47 59.35 -50.26
N LEU A 14 -25.08 58.26 -49.76
CA LEU A 14 -26.56 58.07 -49.68
C LEU A 14 -26.93 56.72 -49.03
N HIS A 15 -28.13 56.67 -48.46
CA HIS A 15 -28.78 55.67 -47.61
C HIS A 15 -28.84 54.24 -48.18
N TRP A 16 -28.81 53.21 -47.31
CA TRP A 16 -29.81 52.13 -47.20
C TRP A 16 -29.71 51.48 -45.81
N LEU A 17 -30.82 51.52 -45.06
CA LEU A 17 -31.05 50.81 -43.80
C LEU A 17 -31.35 49.34 -44.12
N LEU A 18 -30.56 48.41 -43.59
CA LEU A 18 -30.87 46.98 -43.56
C LEU A 18 -30.75 46.50 -42.11
N THR A 19 -31.91 46.39 -41.47
CA THR A 19 -32.11 45.83 -40.14
C THR A 19 -31.92 44.32 -40.22
N ALA A 20 -30.74 43.81 -39.89
CA ALA A 20 -30.52 42.37 -39.70
C ALA A 20 -30.73 42.02 -38.22
N ALA A 21 -31.91 41.48 -37.92
CA ALA A 21 -32.19 40.86 -36.63
C ALA A 21 -31.38 39.57 -36.51
N VAL A 22 -30.25 39.63 -35.80
CA VAL A 22 -29.49 38.44 -35.39
C VAL A 22 -30.24 37.81 -34.22
N PHE A 23 -31.01 36.75 -34.50
CA PHE A 23 -31.50 35.84 -33.48
C PHE A 23 -30.29 35.18 -32.80
N CYS A 24 -29.96 35.61 -31.58
CA CYS A 24 -29.12 34.83 -30.68
C CYS A 24 -29.89 33.56 -30.30
N LEU A 25 -29.64 32.47 -31.01
CA LEU A 25 -29.96 31.12 -30.54
C LEU A 25 -29.07 30.84 -29.32
N VAL A 26 -29.60 31.16 -28.14
CA VAL A 26 -29.08 30.64 -26.88
C VAL A 26 -29.33 29.13 -26.91
N SER A 27 -28.30 28.35 -27.23
CA SER A 27 -28.30 26.91 -26.98
C SER A 27 -28.45 26.71 -25.47
N THR A 28 -29.68 26.51 -25.02
CA THR A 28 -29.93 25.93 -23.71
C THR A 28 -29.42 24.50 -23.78
N ALA A 29 -28.22 24.27 -23.21
CA ALA A 29 -27.71 22.92 -23.02
C ALA A 29 -28.75 22.16 -22.17
N ARG A 30 -29.55 21.30 -22.82
CA ARG A 30 -30.44 20.37 -22.12
C ARG A 30 -29.54 19.29 -21.52
N ALA A 31 -29.59 19.13 -20.20
CA ALA A 31 -29.01 17.94 -19.58
C ALA A 31 -29.78 16.71 -20.09
N ASP A 32 -29.08 15.59 -20.22
CA ASP A 32 -29.70 14.32 -20.61
C ASP A 32 -30.68 13.90 -19.49
N SER A 33 -31.70 13.08 -19.82
CA SER A 33 -32.65 12.61 -18.81
C SER A 33 -31.94 11.76 -17.75
N LEU A 34 -31.68 12.31 -16.57
CA LEU A 34 -31.14 11.55 -15.44
C LEU A 34 -32.23 10.65 -14.85
N ASN A 35 -32.21 9.36 -15.20
CA ASN A 35 -32.99 8.34 -14.52
C ASN A 35 -32.11 7.63 -13.48
N CYS A 36 -32.46 7.74 -12.20
CA CYS A 36 -31.72 7.10 -11.12
C CYS A 36 -32.57 6.02 -10.44
N ASN A 37 -32.09 4.78 -10.48
CA ASN A 37 -32.72 3.66 -9.78
C ASN A 37 -32.53 3.80 -8.26
N LEU A 38 -33.63 3.99 -7.53
CA LEU A 38 -33.65 4.12 -6.08
C LEU A 38 -34.18 2.85 -5.36
N THR A 39 -34.31 1.72 -6.05
CA THR A 39 -34.89 0.48 -5.46
C THR A 39 -34.12 0.00 -4.23
N ALA A 40 -32.79 0.18 -4.22
CA ALA A 40 -31.92 -0.19 -3.10
C ALA A 40 -31.65 0.98 -2.12
N TYR A 41 -32.24 2.15 -2.35
CA TYR A 41 -32.12 3.31 -1.47
C TYR A 41 -33.15 3.22 -0.34
N LYS A 42 -32.66 3.42 0.88
CA LYS A 42 -33.46 3.55 2.09
C LYS A 42 -33.09 4.89 2.75
N PRO A 43 -34.03 5.85 2.86
CA PRO A 43 -33.73 7.15 3.46
C PRO A 43 -33.33 6.98 4.92
N GLN A 44 -32.39 7.80 5.38
CA GLN A 44 -31.96 7.83 6.78
C GLN A 44 -31.87 9.28 7.28
N PRO A 45 -32.13 9.54 8.58
CA PRO A 45 -31.90 10.86 9.15
C PRO A 45 -30.44 11.28 8.97
N GLY A 46 -30.25 12.48 8.41
CA GLY A 46 -28.92 13.03 8.14
C GLY A 46 -28.15 12.38 6.99
N LEU A 47 -28.81 11.58 6.14
CA LEU A 47 -28.24 11.01 4.91
C LEU A 47 -29.38 10.72 3.92
N ILE A 48 -29.61 11.64 2.99
CA ILE A 48 -30.79 11.65 2.12
C ILE A 48 -30.38 11.80 0.66
N ALA A 49 -31.01 11.01 -0.21
CA ALA A 49 -30.98 11.16 -1.67
C ALA A 49 -32.39 11.53 -2.18
N MET A 50 -32.46 12.44 -3.14
CA MET A 50 -33.69 12.86 -3.80
C MET A 50 -33.44 13.11 -5.28
N VAL A 51 -34.29 12.57 -6.14
CA VAL A 51 -34.29 12.86 -7.58
C VAL A 51 -35.41 13.84 -7.88
N ALA A 52 -35.08 15.01 -8.44
CA ALA A 52 -36.04 16.01 -8.85
C ALA A 52 -35.68 16.53 -10.26
N GLY A 53 -36.59 16.36 -11.22
CA GLY A 53 -36.29 16.61 -12.63
C GLY A 53 -35.11 15.77 -13.10
N GLN A 54 -34.08 16.41 -13.66
CA GLN A 54 -32.86 15.76 -14.14
C GLN A 54 -31.70 15.86 -13.12
N THR A 55 -31.99 15.91 -11.82
CA THR A 55 -30.97 16.10 -10.78
C THR A 55 -31.13 15.12 -9.63
N LEU A 56 -30.06 14.40 -9.31
CA LEU A 56 -29.90 13.69 -8.06
C LEU A 56 -29.27 14.63 -7.03
N THR A 57 -29.99 14.95 -5.97
CA THR A 57 -29.48 15.72 -4.83
C THR A 57 -29.22 14.78 -3.66
N LEU A 58 -28.01 14.82 -3.14
CA LEU A 58 -27.61 14.18 -1.89
C LEU A 58 -27.45 15.26 -0.84
N THR A 59 -27.92 15.01 0.38
CA THR A 59 -27.69 15.88 1.54
C THR A 59 -27.39 15.03 2.74
N TRP A 60 -26.31 15.34 3.45
CA TRP A 60 -25.89 14.57 4.61
C TRP A 60 -25.27 15.44 5.70
N ASN A 61 -25.33 14.94 6.93
CA ASN A 61 -24.65 15.52 8.07
C ASN A 61 -23.19 15.09 8.02
N GLY A 62 -22.28 16.04 7.99
CA GLY A 62 -20.84 15.83 8.05
C GLY A 62 -20.26 16.06 9.44
N GLU A 63 -18.97 16.37 9.46
CA GLU A 63 -18.19 16.66 10.67
C GLU A 63 -18.66 17.95 11.34
N ARG A 64 -18.44 18.07 12.65
CA ARG A 64 -18.74 19.29 13.44
C ARG A 64 -20.16 19.83 13.21
N LYS A 65 -21.13 18.93 12.99
CA LYS A 65 -22.54 19.25 12.68
C LYS A 65 -22.71 20.11 11.43
N SER A 66 -21.75 20.07 10.51
CA SER A 66 -21.92 20.65 9.17
C SER A 66 -22.91 19.83 8.35
N GLU A 67 -23.50 20.46 7.34
CA GLU A 67 -24.31 19.79 6.34
C GLU A 67 -23.65 19.95 4.98
N LEU A 68 -23.65 18.89 4.19
CA LEU A 68 -23.07 18.87 2.85
C LEU A 68 -24.16 18.55 1.84
N ARG A 69 -23.99 19.07 0.64
CA ARG A 69 -24.89 18.85 -0.49
C ARG A 69 -24.09 18.60 -1.76
N LEU A 70 -24.43 17.51 -2.43
CA LEU A 70 -23.97 17.17 -3.77
C LEU A 70 -25.16 17.12 -4.72
N ARG A 71 -25.03 17.74 -5.88
CA ARG A 71 -26.03 17.67 -6.95
C ARG A 71 -25.39 17.10 -8.20
N PHE A 72 -25.85 15.93 -8.63
CA PHE A 72 -25.41 15.28 -9.85
C PHE A 72 -26.40 15.53 -10.99
N VAL A 73 -25.83 15.70 -12.18
CA VAL A 73 -26.53 15.67 -13.48
C VAL A 73 -25.71 14.80 -14.44
N ILE A 74 -26.29 14.44 -15.59
CA ILE A 74 -25.54 13.87 -16.72
C ILE A 74 -25.54 14.88 -17.85
N GLU A 75 -24.35 15.24 -18.32
CA GLU A 75 -24.14 16.17 -19.42
C GLU A 75 -23.38 15.46 -20.54
N ARG A 76 -24.06 15.15 -21.66
CA ARG A 76 -23.48 14.45 -22.81
C ARG A 76 -22.81 13.12 -22.40
N GLY A 77 -23.50 12.34 -21.56
CA GLY A 77 -22.99 11.08 -21.02
C GLY A 77 -22.01 11.18 -19.84
N VAL A 78 -21.55 12.38 -19.47
CA VAL A 78 -20.61 12.56 -18.36
C VAL A 78 -21.37 12.84 -17.05
N PRO A 79 -21.18 12.02 -16.00
CA PRO A 79 -21.64 12.36 -14.65
C PRO A 79 -20.94 13.64 -14.17
N THR A 80 -21.71 14.69 -13.93
CA THR A 80 -21.22 16.01 -13.54
C THR A 80 -21.72 16.37 -12.16
N ILE A 81 -20.82 16.76 -11.26
CA ILE A 81 -21.14 17.45 -10.01
C ILE A 81 -21.54 18.89 -10.37
N ARG A 82 -22.84 19.11 -10.55
CA ARG A 82 -23.40 20.43 -10.83
C ARG A 82 -23.15 21.39 -9.67
N GLU A 83 -23.21 20.90 -8.44
CA GLU A 83 -22.94 21.69 -7.23
C GLU A 83 -22.37 20.79 -6.13
N LEU A 84 -21.26 21.22 -5.54
CA LEU A 84 -20.76 20.78 -4.24
C LEU A 84 -20.84 21.97 -3.28
N ALA A 85 -21.62 21.83 -2.21
CA ALA A 85 -21.85 22.86 -1.23
C ALA A 85 -21.75 22.32 0.20
N LEU A 86 -21.37 23.20 1.13
CA LEU A 86 -21.28 22.90 2.55
C LEU A 86 -21.87 24.05 3.35
N ARG A 87 -22.61 23.73 4.41
CA ARG A 87 -23.13 24.65 5.41
C ARG A 87 -22.52 24.32 6.78
N PRO A 88 -21.69 25.19 7.36
CA PRO A 88 -21.23 25.04 8.73
C PRO A 88 -22.43 25.04 9.70
N SER A 89 -22.29 24.45 10.89
CA SER A 89 -23.34 24.44 11.91
C SER A 89 -23.84 25.87 12.20
N GLY A 90 -25.14 26.12 11.97
CA GLY A 90 -25.75 27.45 12.16
C GLY A 90 -25.35 28.52 11.12
N GLY A 91 -24.58 28.15 10.10
CA GLY A 91 -24.11 29.03 9.04
C GLY A 91 -24.99 29.03 7.79
N GLN A 92 -24.54 29.74 6.75
CA GLN A 92 -25.15 29.74 5.43
C GLN A 92 -24.52 28.69 4.51
N TRP A 93 -25.26 28.25 3.49
CA TRP A 93 -24.72 27.38 2.44
C TRP A 93 -23.63 28.11 1.65
N ARG A 94 -22.48 27.47 1.49
CA ARG A 94 -21.36 27.93 0.67
C ARG A 94 -21.16 26.95 -0.48
N VAL A 95 -21.12 27.45 -1.70
CA VAL A 95 -20.81 26.64 -2.89
C VAL A 95 -19.31 26.63 -3.08
N LEU A 96 -18.72 25.43 -3.07
CA LEU A 96 -17.28 25.24 -3.28
C LEU A 96 -16.98 25.02 -4.76
N ALA A 97 -17.79 24.21 -5.44
CA ALA A 97 -17.57 23.87 -6.83
C ALA A 97 -18.88 23.71 -7.60
N THR A 98 -18.80 24.00 -8.91
CA THR A 98 -19.93 23.86 -9.85
C THR A 98 -19.41 23.32 -11.17
N HIS A 99 -20.17 22.44 -11.81
CA HIS A 99 -19.83 21.82 -13.10
C HIS A 99 -18.48 21.11 -13.08
N VAL A 100 -18.20 20.39 -11.99
CA VAL A 100 -16.98 19.58 -11.84
C VAL A 100 -17.24 18.17 -12.35
N ILE A 101 -16.26 17.63 -13.09
CA ILE A 101 -16.32 16.26 -13.61
C ILE A 101 -15.15 15.42 -13.06
N PRO A 102 -15.30 14.09 -12.93
CA PRO A 102 -14.19 13.20 -12.65
C PRO A 102 -13.17 13.20 -13.80
N GLU A 103 -11.88 13.11 -13.49
CA GLU A 103 -10.82 12.86 -14.47
C GLU A 103 -10.02 11.62 -14.04
N TYR A 104 -9.93 10.63 -14.95
CA TYR A 104 -9.13 9.42 -14.77
C TYR A 104 -8.25 9.20 -15.98
N ARG A 105 -6.97 8.89 -15.76
CA ARG A 105 -6.01 8.50 -16.80
C ARG A 105 -5.42 7.15 -16.44
N ILE A 106 -5.60 6.16 -17.30
CA ILE A 106 -5.13 4.79 -17.08
C ILE A 106 -4.05 4.49 -18.10
N VAL A 107 -2.97 3.88 -17.62
CA VAL A 107 -1.91 3.33 -18.46
C VAL A 107 -1.73 1.87 -18.11
N SER A 108 -1.83 1.00 -19.11
CA SER A 108 -1.68 -0.45 -18.94
C SER A 108 -0.62 -1.02 -19.88
N GLY A 109 0.15 -1.98 -19.39
CA GLY A 109 1.12 -2.76 -20.16
C GLY A 109 0.92 -4.27 -19.96
N VAL A 110 1.78 -5.06 -20.62
CA VAL A 110 1.74 -6.53 -20.53
C VAL A 110 2.59 -7.03 -19.36
N ARG A 111 1.96 -7.71 -18.41
CA ARG A 111 2.60 -8.40 -17.27
C ARG A 111 3.54 -9.51 -17.77
N ARG A 112 4.77 -9.56 -17.28
CA ARG A 112 5.75 -10.62 -17.57
C ARG A 112 6.29 -11.24 -16.27
N VAL A 113 6.99 -12.38 -16.43
CA VAL A 113 7.73 -13.06 -15.36
C VAL A 113 9.22 -12.77 -15.53
N THR A 114 9.94 -12.59 -14.42
CA THR A 114 11.40 -12.36 -14.43
C THR A 114 12.17 -13.66 -14.16
N ARG A 115 13.46 -13.68 -14.54
CA ARG A 115 14.32 -14.83 -14.23
C ARG A 115 14.45 -15.08 -12.73
N GLN A 116 14.41 -14.03 -11.91
CA GLN A 116 14.42 -14.14 -10.46
C GLN A 116 13.27 -15.02 -9.93
N GLN A 117 12.11 -15.05 -10.61
CA GLN A 117 11.01 -15.94 -10.25
C GLN A 117 11.15 -17.35 -10.84
N THR A 118 11.80 -17.51 -11.99
CA THR A 118 11.92 -18.82 -12.66
C THR A 118 13.11 -19.64 -12.17
N GLU A 119 14.24 -19.01 -11.84
CA GLU A 119 15.46 -19.70 -11.38
C GLU A 119 15.22 -20.63 -10.17
N PRO A 120 14.46 -20.23 -9.12
CA PRO A 120 14.11 -21.13 -8.03
C PRO A 120 13.29 -22.35 -8.49
N LEU A 121 12.38 -22.16 -9.44
CA LEU A 121 11.54 -23.25 -9.97
C LEU A 121 12.39 -24.23 -10.80
N GLU A 122 13.31 -23.73 -11.61
CA GLU A 122 14.26 -24.55 -12.37
C GLU A 122 15.16 -25.36 -11.44
N ALA A 123 15.66 -24.76 -10.35
CA ALA A 123 16.44 -25.44 -9.33
C ALA A 123 15.66 -26.56 -8.62
N LEU A 124 14.33 -26.39 -8.51
CA LEU A 124 13.40 -27.41 -8.00
C LEU A 124 13.00 -28.45 -9.06
N GLY A 125 13.47 -28.33 -10.30
CA GLY A 125 13.09 -29.21 -11.41
C GLY A 125 11.65 -29.02 -11.90
N VAL A 126 11.01 -27.89 -11.55
CA VAL A 126 9.65 -27.56 -11.99
C VAL A 126 9.67 -27.05 -13.43
N PRO A 127 8.96 -27.70 -14.37
CA PRO A 127 8.94 -27.26 -15.77
C PRO A 127 8.29 -25.88 -15.94
N LEU A 128 8.94 -24.99 -16.70
CA LEU A 128 8.43 -23.65 -17.03
C LEU A 128 7.40 -23.71 -18.18
N THR A 129 6.25 -24.35 -17.93
CA THR A 129 5.15 -24.44 -18.90
C THR A 129 4.35 -23.14 -18.98
N ALA A 130 3.54 -23.00 -20.04
CA ALA A 130 2.62 -21.87 -20.19
C ALA A 130 1.63 -21.75 -19.02
N GLU A 131 1.20 -22.88 -18.46
CA GLU A 131 0.34 -22.91 -17.27
C GLU A 131 1.07 -22.34 -16.05
N LYS A 132 2.32 -22.79 -15.82
CA LYS A 132 3.10 -22.35 -14.67
C LYS A 132 3.45 -20.86 -14.72
N LEU A 133 3.80 -20.34 -15.89
CA LEU A 133 4.07 -18.91 -16.02
C LEU A 133 2.78 -18.06 -15.87
N ASN A 134 1.65 -18.57 -16.36
CA ASN A 134 0.35 -17.91 -16.17
C ASN A 134 -0.10 -17.87 -14.70
N GLU A 135 0.30 -18.85 -13.90
CA GLU A 135 0.10 -18.90 -12.45
C GLU A 135 0.95 -17.81 -11.76
N ILE A 136 2.28 -17.85 -11.92
CA ILE A 136 3.21 -17.05 -11.10
C ILE A 136 3.35 -15.58 -11.53
N LYS A 137 2.94 -15.22 -12.75
CA LYS A 137 3.09 -13.83 -13.26
C LYS A 137 2.35 -12.80 -12.42
N TRP A 138 1.32 -13.21 -11.69
CA TRP A 138 0.54 -12.27 -10.88
C TRP A 138 1.23 -11.88 -9.58
N ASP A 139 2.24 -12.67 -9.15
CA ASP A 139 3.04 -12.43 -7.94
C ASP A 139 4.32 -11.64 -8.25
N ALA A 140 4.35 -10.95 -9.40
CA ALA A 140 5.48 -10.14 -9.83
C ALA A 140 5.78 -9.03 -8.82
N PHE A 141 7.04 -8.99 -8.40
CA PHE A 141 7.64 -7.87 -7.65
C PHE A 141 8.55 -7.03 -8.53
N TRP A 142 9.33 -7.71 -9.37
CA TRP A 142 10.03 -7.10 -10.50
C TRP A 142 9.24 -7.35 -11.76
N ASP A 143 8.82 -6.25 -12.36
CA ASP A 143 8.32 -6.13 -13.71
C ASP A 143 8.28 -4.62 -13.95
N ALA A 144 8.50 -4.15 -15.17
CA ALA A 144 8.31 -2.75 -15.50
C ALA A 144 7.48 -2.67 -16.78
N PRO A 145 6.15 -2.86 -16.68
CA PRO A 145 5.24 -2.99 -17.82
C PRO A 145 5.33 -1.87 -18.86
N LEU A 146 5.75 -0.67 -18.43
CA LEU A 146 5.81 0.55 -19.23
C LEU A 146 7.24 0.96 -19.62
N PHE A 147 8.25 0.22 -19.15
CA PHE A 147 9.65 0.52 -19.43
C PHE A 147 10.10 -0.16 -20.72
N MET A 148 10.07 0.60 -21.82
CA MET A 148 10.48 0.15 -23.15
C MET A 148 11.99 0.09 -23.41
N PRO A 149 12.84 0.97 -22.82
CA PRO A 149 14.26 0.95 -23.12
C PRO A 149 14.88 -0.43 -22.84
N ASP A 150 15.75 -0.88 -23.76
CA ASP A 150 16.53 -2.11 -23.60
C ASP A 150 17.79 -1.85 -22.75
N VAL A 151 17.59 -1.34 -21.54
CA VAL A 151 18.66 -1.07 -20.58
C VAL A 151 18.58 -2.16 -19.51
N PRO A 152 19.60 -3.02 -19.37
CA PRO A 152 19.62 -4.00 -18.30
C PRO A 152 19.68 -3.28 -16.95
N PRO A 153 19.10 -3.85 -15.88
CA PRO A 153 19.22 -3.26 -14.56
C PRO A 153 20.71 -3.30 -14.15
N LEU A 154 21.17 -2.20 -13.55
CA LEU A 154 22.58 -2.01 -13.18
C LEU A 154 22.98 -2.98 -12.04
N SER A 155 22.05 -3.26 -11.13
CA SER A 155 22.07 -4.42 -10.22
C SER A 155 20.99 -5.45 -10.56
N HIS A 156 20.93 -6.56 -9.83
CA HIS A 156 19.89 -7.59 -9.98
C HIS A 156 19.68 -8.09 -11.40
N LYS A 157 20.73 -8.65 -11.99
CA LYS A 157 20.73 -9.14 -13.39
C LYS A 157 19.59 -10.11 -13.70
N THR A 158 19.04 -10.81 -12.71
CA THR A 158 17.96 -11.79 -12.86
C THR A 158 16.56 -11.17 -12.69
N SER A 159 16.46 -9.95 -12.17
CA SER A 159 15.21 -9.19 -11.99
C SER A 159 14.72 -8.52 -13.27
N ILE A 160 14.80 -9.24 -14.37
CA ILE A 160 14.47 -8.76 -15.71
C ILE A 160 13.72 -9.88 -16.47
N PRO A 161 12.68 -9.57 -17.27
CA PRO A 161 12.01 -10.59 -18.07
C PRO A 161 12.97 -11.22 -19.09
N ALA A 162 12.64 -12.43 -19.55
CA ALA A 162 13.45 -13.11 -20.55
C ALA A 162 13.58 -12.29 -21.84
N ARG A 163 14.76 -12.37 -22.47
CA ARG A 163 15.03 -11.69 -23.75
C ARG A 163 14.19 -12.29 -24.87
N GLU A 164 14.16 -13.61 -24.96
CA GLU A 164 13.37 -14.32 -25.96
C GLU A 164 11.98 -14.67 -25.41
N ALA A 165 11.00 -14.76 -26.30
CA ALA A 165 9.67 -15.22 -25.93
C ALA A 165 9.71 -16.72 -25.62
N PHE A 166 9.01 -17.14 -24.57
CA PHE A 166 8.95 -18.55 -24.16
C PHE A 166 7.63 -18.87 -23.48
N ALA A 167 7.12 -20.09 -23.67
CA ALA A 167 5.93 -20.61 -22.99
C ALA A 167 4.75 -19.62 -22.92
N ASN A 168 4.45 -18.95 -24.05
CA ASN A 168 3.43 -17.89 -24.25
C ASN A 168 3.73 -16.48 -23.72
N HIS A 169 4.83 -16.29 -23.00
CA HIS A 169 5.27 -14.98 -22.51
C HIS A 169 6.10 -14.25 -23.56
N PRO A 170 5.79 -12.97 -23.87
CA PRO A 170 6.59 -12.19 -24.80
C PRO A 170 7.99 -11.88 -24.24
N GLY A 171 8.99 -11.78 -25.11
CA GLY A 171 10.35 -11.39 -24.76
C GLY A 171 10.53 -9.87 -24.55
N MET A 172 11.78 -9.44 -24.43
CA MET A 172 12.24 -8.05 -24.33
C MET A 172 13.01 -7.62 -25.60
N PRO A 173 13.08 -6.32 -25.95
CA PRO A 173 12.43 -5.19 -25.28
C PRO A 173 10.91 -5.17 -25.53
N ARG A 174 10.20 -4.41 -24.69
CA ARG A 174 8.76 -4.17 -24.83
C ARG A 174 8.48 -3.31 -26.04
N LYS A 175 7.37 -3.58 -26.73
CA LYS A 175 6.95 -2.79 -27.90
C LYS A 175 5.95 -1.69 -27.53
N PRO A 176 5.92 -0.54 -28.23
CA PRO A 176 4.95 0.52 -27.97
C PRO A 176 3.49 0.05 -27.99
N GLU A 177 3.14 -0.92 -28.85
CA GLU A 177 1.78 -1.44 -29.00
C GLU A 177 1.31 -2.25 -27.78
N GLU A 178 2.23 -2.65 -26.90
CA GLU A 178 1.89 -3.31 -25.62
C GLU A 178 1.38 -2.31 -24.58
N ILE A 179 1.60 -1.01 -24.77
CA ILE A 179 1.25 0.05 -23.83
C ILE A 179 -0.01 0.78 -24.32
N ASN A 180 -1.07 0.70 -23.53
CA ASN A 180 -2.31 1.41 -23.78
C ASN A 180 -2.41 2.60 -22.84
N ARG A 181 -2.65 3.79 -23.40
CA ARG A 181 -2.85 5.05 -22.65
C ARG A 181 -4.26 5.55 -22.94
N ALA A 182 -5.04 5.78 -21.89
CA ALA A 182 -6.42 6.24 -22.06
C ALA A 182 -6.82 7.23 -20.96
N THR A 183 -7.49 8.30 -21.38
CA THR A 183 -8.34 9.08 -20.48
C THR A 183 -9.73 8.46 -20.47
N ALA A 184 -10.30 8.24 -19.29
CA ALA A 184 -11.61 7.62 -19.15
C ALA A 184 -12.69 8.44 -19.88
N GLN A 185 -13.53 7.75 -20.64
CA GLN A 185 -14.73 8.27 -21.26
C GLN A 185 -15.94 7.78 -20.48
N PHE A 186 -16.97 8.62 -20.40
CA PHE A 186 -18.21 8.35 -19.68
C PHE A 186 -19.38 8.40 -20.65
N ARG A 187 -20.20 7.35 -20.63
CA ARG A 187 -21.42 7.18 -21.43
C ARG A 187 -22.61 6.86 -20.54
N ALA A 188 -22.70 7.52 -19.39
CA ALA A 188 -23.77 7.31 -18.44
C ALA A 188 -25.10 7.80 -19.02
N THR A 189 -26.15 6.99 -18.91
CA THR A 189 -27.52 7.35 -19.29
C THR A 189 -28.46 7.44 -18.09
N GLY A 190 -27.94 7.12 -16.91
CA GLY A 190 -28.67 7.10 -15.65
C GLY A 190 -27.73 6.76 -14.50
N CYS A 191 -28.31 6.56 -13.31
CA CYS A 191 -27.56 6.17 -12.13
C CYS A 191 -28.32 5.15 -11.29
N SER A 192 -27.68 4.64 -10.24
CA SER A 192 -28.37 3.92 -9.17
C SER A 192 -27.86 4.41 -7.81
N VAL A 193 -28.74 4.42 -6.81
CA VAL A 193 -28.41 4.81 -5.45
C VAL A 193 -28.78 3.66 -4.52
N LYS A 194 -27.82 3.28 -3.67
CA LYS A 194 -27.99 2.24 -2.66
C LYS A 194 -27.64 2.79 -1.28
N THR A 195 -28.45 2.47 -0.29
CA THR A 195 -28.09 2.66 1.12
C THR A 195 -27.39 1.41 1.62
N ASN A 196 -26.16 1.55 2.11
CA ASN A 196 -25.38 0.45 2.68
C ASN A 196 -24.88 0.89 4.07
N GLY A 197 -25.50 0.39 5.14
CA GLY A 197 -25.21 0.87 6.50
C GLY A 197 -25.39 2.39 6.63
N GLY A 198 -24.33 3.10 7.00
CA GLY A 198 -24.25 4.54 7.20
C GLY A 198 -23.71 5.31 6.00
N ARG A 199 -23.72 4.72 4.79
CA ARG A 199 -23.26 5.36 3.57
C ARG A 199 -24.22 5.19 2.39
N LEU A 200 -24.14 6.12 1.44
CA LEU A 200 -24.79 6.02 0.13
C LEU A 200 -23.74 5.65 -0.92
N GLU A 201 -24.05 4.68 -1.76
CA GLU A 201 -23.26 4.26 -2.93
C GLU A 201 -24.02 4.71 -4.19
N ILE A 202 -23.41 5.57 -5.00
CA ILE A 202 -24.01 6.13 -6.22
C ILE A 202 -23.20 5.65 -7.41
N VAL A 203 -23.84 4.89 -8.30
CA VAL A 203 -23.17 4.26 -9.46
C VAL A 203 -23.69 4.83 -10.78
N PHE A 204 -22.77 5.22 -11.65
CA PHE A 204 -22.99 5.65 -13.02
C PHE A 204 -22.31 4.67 -14.00
N PRO A 205 -23.08 3.77 -14.65
CA PRO A 205 -22.53 2.85 -15.66
C PRO A 205 -21.96 3.56 -16.89
N GLY A 206 -21.16 2.84 -17.67
CA GLY A 206 -20.69 3.31 -18.99
C GLY A 206 -19.32 3.99 -18.97
N VAL A 207 -18.42 3.54 -18.10
CA VAL A 207 -17.01 3.94 -18.15
C VAL A 207 -16.27 3.08 -19.16
N GLU A 208 -15.49 3.72 -20.03
CA GLU A 208 -14.52 3.10 -20.93
C GLU A 208 -13.15 3.75 -20.71
N ALA A 209 -12.10 2.97 -20.48
CA ALA A 209 -10.76 3.49 -20.24
C ALA A 209 -9.70 2.49 -20.72
N GLY A 210 -9.29 2.60 -21.99
CA GLY A 210 -8.31 1.71 -22.58
C GLY A 210 -8.84 0.28 -22.66
N ILE A 211 -8.14 -0.66 -22.02
CA ILE A 211 -8.55 -2.07 -21.96
C ILE A 211 -9.68 -2.36 -20.95
N PHE A 212 -10.19 -1.32 -20.28
CA PHE A 212 -11.15 -1.44 -19.18
C PHE A 212 -12.54 -0.91 -19.55
N THR A 213 -13.57 -1.60 -19.07
CA THR A 213 -14.97 -1.16 -19.14
C THR A 213 -15.66 -1.36 -17.78
N GLY A 214 -16.54 -0.43 -17.39
CA GLY A 214 -17.16 -0.48 -16.06
C GLY A 214 -18.04 0.71 -15.73
N TYR A 215 -17.90 1.21 -14.50
CA TYR A 215 -18.72 2.28 -13.95
C TYR A 215 -17.92 3.24 -13.06
N LEU A 216 -18.47 4.44 -12.91
CA LEU A 216 -18.03 5.42 -11.92
C LEU A 216 -18.90 5.28 -10.67
N GLN A 217 -18.29 5.35 -9.49
CA GLN A 217 -18.97 5.30 -8.21
C GLN A 217 -18.55 6.48 -7.33
N TYR A 218 -19.52 7.04 -6.61
CA TYR A 218 -19.32 7.96 -5.49
C TYR A 218 -19.89 7.35 -4.21
N ASP A 219 -19.11 7.37 -3.13
CA ASP A 219 -19.59 6.99 -1.81
C ASP A 219 -19.58 8.17 -0.85
N ILE A 220 -20.70 8.31 -0.13
CA ILE A 220 -20.95 9.40 0.82
C ILE A 220 -21.16 8.80 2.21
N PHE A 221 -20.40 9.28 3.19
CA PHE A 221 -20.37 8.71 4.54
C PHE A 221 -21.06 9.63 5.54
N LYS A 222 -22.07 9.12 6.25
CA LYS A 222 -22.74 9.86 7.31
C LYS A 222 -21.76 10.23 8.42
N GLY A 223 -21.82 11.48 8.87
CA GLY A 223 -20.96 12.02 9.92
C GLY A 223 -19.56 12.43 9.46
N SER A 224 -19.26 12.36 8.16
CA SER A 224 -17.95 12.72 7.59
C SER A 224 -18.08 13.69 6.42
N ASN A 225 -17.05 14.51 6.21
CA ASN A 225 -16.92 15.33 5.01
C ASN A 225 -16.16 14.61 3.88
N LEU A 226 -15.82 13.34 4.09
CA LEU A 226 -15.17 12.47 3.13
C LEU A 226 -16.13 12.05 2.00
N ILE A 227 -15.62 12.07 0.77
CA ILE A 227 -16.26 11.51 -0.41
C ILE A 227 -15.24 10.56 -1.05
N ARG A 228 -15.65 9.33 -1.37
CA ARG A 228 -14.83 8.42 -2.19
C ARG A 228 -15.32 8.47 -3.63
N GLN A 229 -14.46 8.87 -4.56
CA GLN A 229 -14.70 8.78 -6.01
C GLN A 229 -13.90 7.60 -6.55
N MET A 230 -14.53 6.73 -7.34
CA MET A 230 -13.88 5.50 -7.79
C MET A 230 -14.35 5.12 -9.19
N VAL A 231 -13.41 4.83 -10.10
CA VAL A 231 -13.74 4.00 -11.27
C VAL A 231 -13.58 2.55 -10.84
N SER A 232 -14.60 1.73 -11.11
CA SER A 232 -14.52 0.27 -10.99
C SER A 232 -14.76 -0.36 -12.35
N ALA A 233 -13.77 -1.08 -12.87
CA ALA A 233 -13.80 -1.58 -14.23
C ALA A 233 -13.14 -2.96 -14.37
N LYS A 234 -13.55 -3.71 -15.38
CA LYS A 234 -13.02 -5.04 -15.73
C LYS A 234 -12.23 -4.97 -17.03
N THR A 235 -11.32 -5.92 -17.20
CA THR A 235 -10.66 -6.21 -18.47
C THR A 235 -10.73 -7.70 -18.77
N SER A 236 -10.67 -8.08 -20.06
CA SER A 236 -10.50 -9.46 -20.51
C SER A 236 -9.04 -9.78 -20.87
N ALA A 237 -8.13 -8.80 -20.79
CA ALA A 237 -6.72 -8.99 -21.09
C ALA A 237 -6.09 -9.99 -20.10
N THR A 238 -5.42 -11.01 -20.62
CA THR A 238 -4.93 -12.17 -19.85
C THR A 238 -3.65 -11.93 -19.08
N SER A 239 -2.94 -10.83 -19.36
CA SER A 239 -1.66 -10.47 -18.74
C SER A 239 -1.58 -8.94 -18.57
N ALA A 240 -2.56 -8.31 -17.93
CA ALA A 240 -2.58 -6.86 -17.76
C ALA A 240 -1.91 -6.42 -16.45
N ALA A 241 -1.09 -5.38 -16.53
CA ALA A 241 -0.61 -4.60 -15.39
C ALA A 241 -0.86 -3.12 -15.66
N PHE A 242 -1.25 -2.33 -14.65
CA PHE A 242 -1.71 -0.96 -14.89
C PHE A 242 -1.48 0.00 -13.71
N LYS A 243 -1.45 1.29 -14.04
CA LYS A 243 -1.52 2.41 -13.10
C LYS A 243 -2.71 3.32 -13.45
N TYR A 244 -3.11 4.15 -12.51
CA TYR A 244 -4.12 5.18 -12.72
C TYR A 244 -3.74 6.51 -12.07
N ASP A 245 -4.12 7.60 -12.74
CA ASP A 245 -4.28 8.92 -12.13
C ASP A 245 -5.77 9.19 -11.96
N ALA A 246 -6.14 9.92 -10.91
CA ALA A 246 -7.52 10.25 -10.60
C ALA A 246 -7.64 11.64 -10.00
N GLY A 247 -8.72 12.35 -10.30
CA GLY A 247 -8.96 13.67 -9.74
C GLY A 247 -10.29 14.27 -10.16
N ILE A 248 -10.37 15.58 -10.03
CA ILE A 248 -11.52 16.39 -10.40
C ILE A 248 -11.10 17.54 -11.31
N LYS A 249 -11.96 17.85 -12.28
CA LYS A 249 -11.74 18.87 -13.31
C LYS A 249 -12.84 19.92 -13.31
N GLY A 250 -12.47 21.18 -13.50
CA GLY A 250 -13.41 22.31 -13.64
C GLY A 250 -13.60 23.15 -12.37
N LEU A 251 -12.67 23.08 -11.41
CA LEU A 251 -12.71 23.95 -10.24
C LEU A 251 -12.55 25.42 -10.64
N PRO A 252 -13.26 26.37 -10.01
CA PRO A 252 -13.27 27.76 -10.46
C PRO A 252 -12.01 28.52 -10.05
N ILE A 253 -11.46 29.30 -10.98
CA ILE A 253 -10.43 30.31 -10.71
C ILE A 253 -11.14 31.62 -10.38
N ARG A 254 -10.93 32.09 -9.14
CA ARG A 254 -11.44 33.35 -8.58
C ARG A 254 -10.31 33.98 -7.76
N PRO A 255 -10.41 35.25 -7.31
CA PRO A 255 -9.31 35.90 -6.59
C PRO A 255 -8.80 35.15 -5.34
N ALA A 256 -9.66 34.36 -4.67
CA ALA A 256 -9.27 33.54 -3.51
C ALA A 256 -8.83 32.12 -3.87
N SER A 257 -8.83 31.74 -5.16
CA SER A 257 -8.49 30.38 -5.58
C SER A 257 -6.98 30.15 -5.49
N ARG A 258 -6.58 29.08 -4.80
CA ARG A 258 -5.17 28.66 -4.73
C ARG A 258 -5.06 27.17 -4.45
N LEU A 259 -3.93 26.59 -4.84
CA LEU A 259 -3.50 25.25 -4.49
C LEU A 259 -2.58 25.31 -3.28
N LEU A 260 -2.64 24.30 -2.41
CA LEU A 260 -1.77 24.18 -1.25
C LEU A 260 -1.28 22.73 -1.09
N TRP A 261 -0.03 22.58 -0.69
CA TRP A 261 0.57 21.30 -0.30
C TRP A 261 1.75 21.54 0.66
N ARG A 262 2.23 20.49 1.32
CA ARG A 262 3.53 20.52 2.00
C ARG A 262 4.59 20.01 1.04
N ASP A 263 5.62 20.78 0.75
CA ASP A 263 6.76 20.30 -0.05
C ASP A 263 7.49 19.15 0.65
N LEU A 264 8.51 18.61 0.00
CA LEU A 264 9.27 17.48 0.52
C LEU A 264 10.07 17.79 1.81
N SER A 265 10.30 19.07 2.14
CA SER A 265 10.87 19.52 3.42
C SER A 265 9.80 19.85 4.46
N ASN A 266 8.54 19.46 4.23
CA ASN A 266 7.36 19.74 5.03
C ASN A 266 6.98 21.24 5.15
N HIS A 267 7.51 22.13 4.29
CA HIS A 267 7.07 23.52 4.26
C HIS A 267 5.80 23.68 3.45
N ASN A 268 4.90 24.55 3.93
CA ASN A 268 3.68 24.89 3.21
C ASN A 268 4.02 25.66 1.93
N GLN A 269 3.49 25.17 0.81
CA GLN A 269 3.56 25.81 -0.50
C GLN A 269 2.16 26.24 -0.94
N GLU A 270 2.10 27.33 -1.71
CA GLU A 270 0.88 27.75 -2.38
C GLU A 270 1.10 28.12 -3.84
N TYR A 271 0.11 27.86 -4.69
CA TYR A 271 0.09 28.29 -6.08
C TYR A 271 -1.24 28.97 -6.44
N ARG A 272 -1.16 30.22 -6.89
CA ARG A 272 -2.34 31.09 -7.13
C ARG A 272 -2.83 31.12 -8.59
N LEU A 273 -2.42 30.15 -9.42
CA LEU A 273 -2.95 29.94 -10.78
C LEU A 273 -2.78 31.13 -11.75
N GLY A 274 -1.79 32.00 -11.50
CA GLY A 274 -1.50 33.17 -12.33
C GLY A 274 -0.75 32.90 -13.63
N GLY A 275 -0.24 31.68 -13.84
CA GLY A 275 0.46 31.27 -15.06
C GLY A 275 -0.46 31.04 -16.27
N PRO A 276 0.11 30.69 -17.44
CA PRO A 276 -0.67 30.33 -18.62
C PRO A 276 -1.51 29.07 -18.42
N VAL A 277 -2.47 28.83 -19.32
CA VAL A 277 -3.18 27.55 -19.42
C VAL A 277 -2.17 26.43 -19.65
N GLY A 278 -2.34 25.31 -18.94
CA GLY A 278 -1.41 24.18 -18.99
C GLY A 278 -1.78 23.18 -20.09
N ASP A 279 -0.79 22.81 -20.91
CA ASP A 279 -0.94 21.77 -21.93
C ASP A 279 -1.02 20.35 -21.33
N SER A 280 -0.50 20.17 -20.12
CA SER A 280 -0.47 18.90 -19.39
C SER A 280 -0.52 19.13 -17.86
N PRO A 281 -0.87 18.10 -17.07
CA PRO A 281 -0.76 18.17 -15.62
C PRO A 281 0.68 18.42 -15.15
N ALA A 282 0.86 19.34 -14.22
CA ALA A 282 2.10 19.55 -13.49
C ALA A 282 2.16 18.62 -12.28
N THR A 283 3.25 17.87 -12.16
CA THR A 283 3.54 17.04 -10.98
C THR A 283 3.80 17.92 -9.76
N VAL A 284 3.16 17.58 -8.64
CA VAL A 284 3.39 18.18 -7.33
C VAL A 284 4.16 17.20 -6.46
N TRP A 285 5.30 17.66 -5.98
CA TRP A 285 6.19 16.93 -5.08
C TRP A 285 5.86 17.33 -3.64
N SER A 286 5.03 16.52 -3.00
CA SER A 286 4.53 16.77 -1.64
C SER A 286 5.00 15.70 -0.67
N SER A 287 5.37 16.08 0.56
CA SER A 287 5.79 15.12 1.61
C SER A 287 4.74 14.05 1.90
N ASN A 288 3.46 14.39 1.71
CA ASN A 288 2.35 13.46 1.85
C ASN A 288 1.66 13.28 0.50
N ARG A 289 0.94 12.17 0.36
CA ARG A 289 0.08 11.86 -0.80
C ARG A 289 -1.17 12.75 -0.82
N LEU A 290 -1.00 14.08 -0.86
CA LEU A 290 -2.07 15.03 -0.58
C LEU A 290 -1.84 16.39 -1.26
N ILE A 291 -2.92 16.97 -1.80
CA ILE A 291 -3.00 18.35 -2.28
C ILE A 291 -4.36 18.94 -1.93
N ALA A 292 -4.46 20.25 -1.70
CA ALA A 292 -5.72 20.94 -1.49
C ALA A 292 -5.94 22.09 -2.48
N ALA A 293 -7.19 22.31 -2.85
CA ALA A 293 -7.68 23.51 -3.50
C ALA A 293 -8.47 24.35 -2.51
N GLU A 294 -8.09 25.61 -2.32
CA GLU A 294 -8.91 26.64 -1.69
C GLU A 294 -9.67 27.40 -2.76
N VAL A 295 -10.95 27.67 -2.51
CA VAL A 295 -11.89 28.39 -3.36
C VAL A 295 -12.76 29.30 -2.47
N PRO A 296 -13.49 30.29 -3.01
CA PRO A 296 -14.20 31.25 -2.14
C PRO A 296 -15.20 30.65 -1.14
N GLY A 297 -15.75 29.46 -1.43
CA GLY A 297 -16.69 28.77 -0.54
C GLY A 297 -16.06 27.93 0.56
N GLY A 298 -14.75 27.64 0.51
CA GLY A 298 -14.07 26.70 1.39
C GLY A 298 -12.88 26.03 0.70
N SER A 299 -12.60 24.76 1.03
CA SER A 299 -11.50 24.01 0.42
C SER A 299 -11.83 22.54 0.21
N ILE A 300 -11.10 21.92 -0.72
CA ILE A 300 -11.21 20.50 -1.07
C ILE A 300 -9.80 19.91 -1.06
N ALA A 301 -9.55 18.95 -0.17
CA ALA A 301 -8.35 18.12 -0.19
C ALA A 301 -8.58 16.88 -1.07
N VAL A 302 -7.54 16.43 -1.77
CA VAL A 302 -7.54 15.24 -2.61
C VAL A 302 -6.36 14.36 -2.22
N PHE A 303 -6.64 13.08 -1.96
CA PHE A 303 -5.65 12.10 -1.50
C PHE A 303 -6.06 10.67 -1.89
N PRO A 304 -5.12 9.73 -2.02
CA PRO A 304 -5.42 8.34 -2.37
C PRO A 304 -5.56 7.48 -1.10
N PRO A 305 -5.91 6.17 -1.23
CA PRO A 305 -5.65 5.21 -0.16
C PRO A 305 -4.18 5.24 0.28
N PRO A 306 -3.86 5.15 1.58
CA PRO A 306 -2.49 5.34 2.04
C PRO A 306 -1.53 4.21 1.62
N HIS A 307 -1.95 2.95 1.72
CA HIS A 307 -1.06 1.79 1.53
C HIS A 307 -1.32 0.98 0.26
N SER A 308 -2.48 1.16 -0.37
CA SER A 308 -2.82 0.49 -1.62
C SER A 308 -2.61 1.38 -2.84
N PHE A 309 -2.07 2.60 -2.69
CA PHE A 309 -1.81 3.54 -3.80
C PHE A 309 -0.50 3.26 -4.55
N TYR A 310 0.41 2.47 -4.00
CA TYR A 310 1.53 1.94 -4.76
C TYR A 310 1.66 0.45 -4.46
N TRP A 311 2.12 -0.29 -5.46
CA TRP A 311 2.65 -1.64 -5.28
C TRP A 311 3.97 -1.60 -4.49
N ALA A 312 4.42 -2.76 -4.04
CA ALA A 312 5.68 -2.87 -3.34
C ALA A 312 6.82 -2.58 -4.32
N ARG A 313 7.78 -1.79 -3.81
CA ARG A 313 9.02 -1.46 -4.48
C ARG A 313 10.13 -1.69 -3.47
N GLU A 314 11.33 -1.99 -3.95
CA GLU A 314 12.57 -1.84 -3.18
C GLU A 314 12.80 -0.36 -2.88
N THR A 315 12.24 0.52 -3.73
CA THR A 315 11.95 1.96 -3.72
C THR A 315 11.05 2.56 -2.62
N GLY A 316 11.56 3.38 -1.69
CA GLY A 316 10.78 4.25 -0.81
C GLY A 316 10.54 5.63 -1.42
N LYS A 317 11.29 5.99 -2.47
CA LYS A 317 11.40 7.36 -2.96
C LYS A 317 10.06 7.93 -3.40
N ASN A 318 9.78 9.16 -2.97
CA ASN A 318 8.63 9.90 -3.43
C ASN A 318 8.81 10.26 -4.90
N LEU A 319 7.82 9.94 -5.76
CA LEU A 319 7.87 10.17 -7.20
C LEU A 319 6.90 11.26 -7.67
N GLY A 320 6.42 12.10 -6.74
CA GLY A 320 5.44 13.15 -7.01
C GLY A 320 4.03 12.57 -7.19
N TYR A 321 3.30 12.48 -6.09
CA TYR A 321 2.02 11.76 -6.04
C TYR A 321 0.80 12.59 -6.39
N SER A 322 0.93 13.91 -6.47
CA SER A 322 -0.17 14.84 -6.72
C SER A 322 0.03 15.55 -8.06
N TRP A 323 -1.04 16.09 -8.63
CA TRP A 323 -0.96 16.93 -9.83
C TRP A 323 -1.99 18.05 -9.82
N TYR A 324 -1.70 19.10 -10.60
CA TYR A 324 -2.67 20.11 -10.97
C TYR A 324 -2.55 20.50 -12.44
N ARG A 325 -3.60 21.09 -13.01
CA ARG A 325 -3.57 21.70 -14.34
C ARG A 325 -4.47 22.92 -14.36
N LYS A 326 -3.98 24.06 -14.85
CA LYS A 326 -4.84 25.19 -15.20
C LYS A 326 -5.50 24.87 -16.54
N ASP A 327 -6.81 24.66 -16.55
CA ASP A 327 -7.54 24.20 -17.75
C ASP A 327 -7.96 25.36 -18.67
N SER A 328 -8.20 26.54 -18.08
CA SER A 328 -8.56 27.77 -18.79
C SER A 328 -8.21 28.98 -17.90
N ASP A 329 -8.53 30.18 -18.36
CA ASP A 329 -8.42 31.39 -17.53
C ASP A 329 -9.38 31.39 -16.32
N SER A 330 -10.42 30.55 -16.35
CA SER A 330 -11.47 30.52 -15.33
C SER A 330 -11.58 29.18 -14.60
N THR A 331 -10.84 28.14 -14.99
CA THR A 331 -10.96 26.80 -14.40
C THR A 331 -9.63 26.06 -14.26
N PHE A 332 -9.54 25.18 -13.27
CA PHE A 332 -8.41 24.28 -13.05
C PHE A 332 -8.85 22.89 -12.58
N SER A 333 -7.90 21.96 -12.59
CA SER A 333 -8.04 20.55 -12.19
C SER A 333 -6.96 20.18 -11.16
N ILE A 334 -7.28 19.25 -10.28
CA ILE A 334 -6.34 18.66 -9.31
C ILE A 334 -6.60 17.16 -9.13
N GLY A 335 -5.59 16.41 -8.72
CA GLY A 335 -5.74 15.00 -8.43
C GLY A 335 -4.48 14.32 -7.89
N MET A 336 -4.56 13.00 -7.82
CA MET A 336 -3.46 12.09 -7.51
C MET A 336 -2.96 11.42 -8.79
N GLN A 337 -1.67 11.13 -8.83
CA GLN A 337 -1.02 10.45 -9.93
C GLN A 337 -0.01 9.41 -9.45
N GLN A 338 0.17 8.40 -10.30
CA GLN A 338 1.22 7.42 -10.16
C GLN A 338 2.27 7.67 -11.25
N ALA A 339 3.55 7.61 -10.87
CA ALA A 339 4.64 7.63 -11.83
C ALA A 339 4.57 6.38 -12.74
N GLU A 340 5.33 6.39 -13.83
CA GLU A 340 5.37 5.28 -14.81
C GLU A 340 6.62 4.42 -14.73
N LYS A 341 7.62 4.91 -13.99
CA LYS A 341 8.88 4.23 -13.70
C LYS A 341 9.50 4.84 -12.44
N GLU A 342 10.54 4.17 -11.95
CA GLU A 342 11.47 4.78 -11.01
C GLU A 342 12.28 5.92 -11.64
N ASP A 343 12.82 6.79 -10.80
CA ASP A 343 13.72 7.86 -11.23
C ASP A 343 15.21 7.47 -11.10
N GLU A 344 15.52 6.46 -10.29
CA GLU A 344 16.85 5.86 -10.17
C GLU A 344 17.03 4.71 -11.16
N ALA A 345 18.09 4.80 -11.97
CA ALA A 345 18.38 3.83 -13.01
C ALA A 345 18.56 2.40 -12.49
N GLU A 346 19.04 2.28 -11.24
CA GLU A 346 19.19 1.03 -10.51
C GLU A 346 17.87 0.24 -10.40
N PHE A 347 16.75 0.95 -10.27
CA PHE A 347 15.44 0.37 -9.94
C PHE A 347 14.41 0.53 -11.06
N TYR A 348 14.78 0.95 -12.28
CA TYR A 348 13.83 1.10 -13.40
C TYR A 348 12.97 -0.15 -13.66
N GLN A 349 13.50 -1.34 -13.40
CA GLN A 349 12.81 -2.63 -13.57
C GLN A 349 11.94 -3.03 -12.36
N ASN A 350 12.04 -2.32 -11.23
CA ASN A 350 11.28 -2.57 -9.99
C ASN A 350 10.01 -1.71 -9.94
N PHE A 351 9.15 -1.83 -10.96
CA PHE A 351 7.99 -0.96 -11.09
C PHE A 351 6.76 -1.73 -11.59
N ALA A 352 6.37 -2.73 -10.79
CA ALA A 352 5.46 -3.79 -11.20
C ALA A 352 4.08 -3.31 -11.62
N LEU A 353 3.59 -2.18 -11.11
CA LEU A 353 2.19 -1.75 -11.26
C LEU A 353 1.19 -2.72 -10.59
N TYR A 354 -0.10 -2.35 -10.55
CA TYR A 354 -1.15 -3.28 -10.15
C TYR A 354 -1.27 -4.41 -11.17
N SER A 355 -1.48 -5.62 -10.69
CA SER A 355 -2.06 -6.70 -11.48
C SER A 355 -3.53 -6.43 -11.77
N ALA A 356 -4.01 -6.87 -12.95
CA ALA A 356 -5.42 -6.85 -13.30
C ALA A 356 -5.86 -8.21 -13.87
N ARG A 357 -6.23 -9.14 -12.98
CA ARG A 357 -6.72 -10.47 -13.39
C ARG A 357 -7.99 -10.37 -14.25
N PRO A 358 -8.14 -11.17 -15.32
CA PRO A 358 -9.30 -11.12 -16.21
C PRO A 358 -10.63 -11.25 -15.47
N GLY A 359 -11.60 -10.41 -15.83
CA GLY A 359 -12.97 -10.49 -15.31
C GLY A 359 -13.17 -10.01 -13.87
N THR A 360 -12.11 -9.61 -13.18
CA THR A 360 -12.18 -9.05 -11.81
C THR A 360 -12.43 -7.53 -11.84
N TRP A 361 -13.12 -7.02 -10.83
CA TRP A 361 -13.43 -5.59 -10.71
C TRP A 361 -12.26 -4.81 -10.13
N GLN A 362 -11.47 -4.17 -11.00
CA GLN A 362 -10.35 -3.32 -10.61
C GLN A 362 -10.88 -1.99 -10.04
N ARG A 363 -10.51 -1.65 -8.81
CA ARG A 363 -10.98 -0.46 -8.09
C ARG A 363 -9.90 0.61 -8.08
N MET A 364 -10.24 1.81 -8.57
CA MET A 364 -9.34 2.96 -8.69
C MET A 364 -9.86 4.13 -7.85
N PRO A 365 -9.74 4.08 -6.52
CA PRO A 365 -10.27 5.11 -5.64
C PRO A 365 -9.39 6.37 -5.58
N VAL A 366 -10.04 7.50 -5.38
CA VAL A 366 -9.47 8.76 -4.88
C VAL A 366 -10.45 9.36 -3.86
N PHE A 367 -9.93 9.94 -2.79
CA PHE A 367 -10.71 10.57 -1.75
C PHE A 367 -10.71 12.08 -1.92
N LEU A 368 -11.87 12.69 -1.66
CA LEU A 368 -12.04 14.12 -1.53
C LEU A 368 -12.49 14.41 -0.09
N HIS A 369 -11.85 15.37 0.59
CA HIS A 369 -12.32 15.89 1.87
C HIS A 369 -12.72 17.36 1.73
N VAL A 370 -13.94 17.67 2.13
CA VAL A 370 -14.54 19.00 1.95
C VAL A 370 -14.50 19.78 3.26
N SER A 371 -13.93 20.99 3.23
CA SER A 371 -13.84 21.84 4.41
C SER A 371 -14.49 23.21 4.18
N SER A 372 -15.13 23.74 5.22
CA SER A 372 -15.58 25.14 5.26
C SER A 372 -14.45 26.14 5.47
N GLY A 373 -13.28 25.64 5.88
CA GLY A 373 -12.08 26.40 6.21
C GLY A 373 -11.22 26.71 4.99
N ASN A 374 -9.98 27.12 5.24
CA ASN A 374 -9.00 27.40 4.20
C ASN A 374 -8.32 26.10 3.70
N GLY A 375 -7.39 26.21 2.75
CA GLY A 375 -6.66 25.06 2.22
C GLY A 375 -5.91 24.26 3.29
N SER A 376 -5.28 24.93 4.26
CA SER A 376 -4.56 24.28 5.36
C SER A 376 -5.49 23.47 6.26
N ASP A 377 -6.70 23.96 6.52
CA ASP A 377 -7.71 23.22 7.29
C ASP A 377 -8.12 21.92 6.58
N ALA A 378 -8.23 21.93 5.26
CA ALA A 378 -8.50 20.72 4.48
C ALA A 378 -7.31 19.75 4.47
N LEU A 379 -6.08 20.26 4.37
CA LEU A 379 -4.88 19.43 4.46
C LEU A 379 -4.82 18.70 5.82
N GLU A 380 -5.02 19.42 6.92
CA GLU A 380 -5.00 18.82 8.27
C GLU A 380 -6.13 17.80 8.47
N ALA A 381 -7.34 18.08 7.96
CA ALA A 381 -8.45 17.15 8.05
C ALA A 381 -8.21 15.86 7.25
N ALA A 382 -7.57 15.95 6.08
CA ALA A 382 -7.16 14.77 5.30
C ALA A 382 -6.04 13.98 6.00
N LEU A 383 -5.02 14.67 6.52
CA LEU A 383 -3.91 14.03 7.25
C LEU A 383 -4.37 13.30 8.52
N ALA A 384 -5.47 13.72 9.13
CA ALA A 384 -6.03 13.02 10.29
C ALA A 384 -6.33 11.54 9.99
N PHE A 385 -6.70 11.21 8.75
CA PHE A 385 -7.00 9.83 8.35
C PHE A 385 -5.79 8.88 8.39
N THR A 386 -4.56 9.40 8.32
CA THR A 386 -3.32 8.59 8.43
C THR A 386 -2.57 8.88 9.73
N HIS A 387 -3.23 9.49 10.71
CA HIS A 387 -2.57 10.03 11.91
C HIS A 387 -1.40 10.97 11.59
N ARG A 388 -1.47 11.69 10.45
CA ARG A 388 -0.41 12.52 9.87
C ARG A 388 0.81 11.72 9.40
N ASP A 389 0.57 10.55 8.81
CA ASP A 389 1.58 9.59 8.38
C ASP A 389 2.47 9.14 9.55
N PHE A 390 1.83 8.84 10.68
CA PHE A 390 2.50 8.43 11.92
C PHE A 390 1.82 7.19 12.50
N PHE A 391 2.59 6.14 12.79
CA PHE A 391 2.09 4.95 13.47
C PHE A 391 1.76 5.29 14.93
N LYS A 392 0.46 5.37 15.23
CA LYS A 392 -0.05 5.80 16.54
C LYS A 392 0.48 4.87 17.65
N PRO A 393 1.09 5.40 18.74
CA PRO A 393 1.52 4.57 19.85
C PRO A 393 0.32 3.96 20.58
N LEU A 394 0.44 2.71 21.01
CA LEU A 394 -0.58 2.02 21.81
C LEU A 394 0.01 1.63 23.18
N PRO A 395 -0.72 1.86 24.29
CA PRO A 395 -0.27 1.43 25.61
C PRO A 395 0.02 -0.08 25.65
N GLY A 396 1.20 -0.45 26.15
CA GLY A 396 1.66 -1.85 26.20
C GLY A 396 2.13 -2.41 24.85
N TYR A 397 2.35 -1.56 23.84
CA TYR A 397 2.86 -1.96 22.54
C TYR A 397 4.06 -1.11 22.09
N LYS A 398 4.94 -1.72 21.28
CA LYS A 398 5.96 -1.04 20.48
C LYS A 398 5.80 -1.39 19.01
N VAL A 399 6.05 -0.40 18.14
CA VAL A 399 5.90 -0.54 16.69
C VAL A 399 7.22 -1.03 16.09
N MET A 400 7.17 -2.13 15.36
CA MET A 400 8.31 -2.72 14.67
C MET A 400 8.10 -2.70 13.15
N GLY A 401 9.02 -2.03 12.45
CA GLY A 401 9.27 -2.30 11.03
C GLY A 401 10.32 -3.39 10.90
N SER A 402 10.15 -4.32 9.97
CA SER A 402 11.09 -5.44 9.74
C SER A 402 11.52 -5.51 8.29
N HIS A 403 12.69 -6.13 8.05
CA HIS A 403 13.24 -6.43 6.73
C HIS A 403 13.58 -5.16 5.93
N TYR A 404 14.62 -4.46 6.36
CA TYR A 404 15.19 -3.33 5.63
C TYR A 404 16.65 -3.60 5.29
N HIS A 405 17.01 -3.32 4.05
CA HIS A 405 18.37 -3.39 3.55
C HIS A 405 18.98 -1.99 3.65
N VAL A 406 19.84 -1.77 4.61
CA VAL A 406 20.32 -0.43 4.95
C VAL A 406 21.73 -0.20 4.43
N GLY A 407 22.55 -1.25 4.38
CA GLY A 407 23.98 -1.10 4.14
C GLY A 407 24.65 -0.43 5.34
N LEU A 408 24.21 -0.80 6.55
CA LEU A 408 24.46 -0.08 7.79
C LEU A 408 25.95 0.22 8.03
N VAL A 409 26.79 -0.81 8.03
CA VAL A 409 28.23 -0.66 8.31
C VAL A 409 28.90 0.15 7.21
N GLU A 410 28.71 -0.25 5.95
CA GLU A 410 29.32 0.41 4.78
C GLU A 410 29.00 1.90 4.72
N ARG A 411 27.74 2.28 4.88
CA ARG A 411 27.33 3.70 4.86
C ARG A 411 27.82 4.49 6.06
N LEU A 412 27.92 3.88 7.23
CA LEU A 412 28.50 4.55 8.40
C LEU A 412 30.00 4.77 8.24
N ASP A 413 30.71 3.81 7.64
CA ASP A 413 32.13 3.94 7.31
C ASP A 413 32.36 5.06 6.27
N GLU A 414 31.50 5.15 5.23
CA GLU A 414 31.52 6.25 4.27
C GLU A 414 31.33 7.64 4.92
N LEU A 415 30.57 7.71 6.01
CA LEU A 415 30.37 8.95 6.79
C LEU A 415 31.53 9.24 7.76
N GLY A 416 32.54 8.36 7.84
CA GLY A 416 33.71 8.53 8.70
C GLY A 416 33.52 7.98 10.12
N GLY A 417 32.55 7.09 10.34
CA GLY A 417 32.43 6.31 11.57
C GLY A 417 31.00 6.07 12.06
N HIS A 418 30.84 5.05 12.92
CA HIS A 418 29.56 4.54 13.40
C HIS A 418 28.73 5.49 14.28
N ASP A 419 29.32 6.59 14.77
CA ASP A 419 28.62 7.59 15.59
C ASP A 419 27.82 8.60 14.75
N ASN A 420 28.07 8.65 13.43
CA ASN A 420 27.24 9.42 12.49
C ASN A 420 25.83 8.83 12.42
N ARG A 421 24.85 9.62 11.95
CA ARG A 421 23.45 9.17 11.83
C ARG A 421 23.07 8.96 10.38
N LEU A 422 22.39 7.85 10.11
CA LEU A 422 21.78 7.60 8.81
C LEU A 422 20.38 8.22 8.77
N ASN A 423 20.01 8.78 7.63
CA ASN A 423 18.74 9.48 7.43
C ASN A 423 17.51 8.56 7.52
N ASP A 424 17.63 7.31 7.08
CA ASP A 424 16.59 6.29 7.12
C ASP A 424 16.28 5.87 8.56
N VAL A 425 17.30 5.75 9.41
CA VAL A 425 17.13 5.55 10.86
C VAL A 425 16.27 6.68 11.47
N GLU A 426 16.59 7.94 11.18
CA GLU A 426 15.83 9.10 11.67
C GLU A 426 14.43 9.19 11.04
N THR A 427 14.29 8.77 9.78
CA THR A 427 13.00 8.74 9.08
C THR A 427 12.05 7.72 9.72
N MET A 428 12.55 6.54 10.06
CA MET A 428 11.75 5.50 10.72
C MET A 428 11.32 5.92 12.14
N LYS A 429 12.19 6.60 12.89
CA LYS A 429 11.83 7.26 14.15
C LYS A 429 10.71 8.28 13.94
N GLY A 430 10.85 9.13 12.91
CA GLY A 430 9.92 10.22 12.60
C GLY A 430 8.49 9.78 12.29
N ILE A 431 8.29 8.55 11.78
CA ILE A 431 6.97 7.98 11.50
C ILE A 431 6.42 7.11 12.64
N GLY A 432 7.08 7.05 13.80
CA GLY A 432 6.60 6.35 14.99
C GLY A 432 7.02 4.88 15.11
N VAL A 433 8.02 4.43 14.35
CA VAL A 433 8.62 3.09 14.56
C VAL A 433 9.58 3.14 15.74
N ASN A 434 9.47 2.14 16.63
CA ASN A 434 10.36 1.96 17.79
C ASN A 434 11.47 0.93 17.52
N ILE A 435 11.19 -0.08 16.70
CA ILE A 435 12.12 -1.16 16.40
C ILE A 435 12.30 -1.23 14.88
N TYR A 436 13.51 -0.96 14.41
CA TYR A 436 13.87 -0.98 13.00
C TYR A 436 14.73 -2.22 12.70
N GLY A 437 14.08 -3.26 12.18
CA GLY A 437 14.71 -4.54 11.83
C GLY A 437 15.48 -4.47 10.52
N VAL A 438 16.79 -4.34 10.63
CA VAL A 438 17.72 -4.31 9.49
C VAL A 438 18.22 -5.72 9.21
N ILE A 439 18.27 -6.14 7.95
CA ILE A 439 18.63 -7.52 7.55
C ILE A 439 19.95 -7.60 6.75
N ASP A 440 20.85 -6.67 7.04
CA ASP A 440 22.12 -6.60 6.32
C ASP A 440 23.01 -7.81 6.63
N GLY A 441 23.08 -8.26 7.88
CA GLY A 441 24.07 -9.26 8.28
C GLY A 441 25.49 -8.88 7.83
N VAL A 442 26.31 -9.88 7.51
CA VAL A 442 27.65 -9.62 6.93
C VAL A 442 27.54 -9.31 5.44
N ARG A 443 28.01 -8.13 5.03
CA ARG A 443 28.09 -7.65 3.63
C ARG A 443 29.55 -7.48 3.18
N GLY A 444 29.73 -7.08 1.92
CA GLY A 444 31.06 -6.87 1.33
C GLY A 444 31.89 -8.15 1.14
N PRO A 445 33.23 -8.04 1.02
CA PRO A 445 34.13 -9.17 0.75
C PRO A 445 34.02 -10.29 1.80
N ALA A 446 33.86 -9.92 3.08
CA ALA A 446 33.77 -10.86 4.18
C ALA A 446 32.56 -11.80 4.09
N ARG A 447 31.49 -11.45 3.35
CA ARG A 447 30.24 -12.23 3.26
C ARG A 447 30.45 -13.69 2.83
N ARG A 448 31.51 -13.96 2.05
CA ARG A 448 31.85 -15.30 1.53
C ARG A 448 33.04 -15.94 2.25
N GLU A 449 33.60 -15.27 3.24
CA GLU A 449 34.76 -15.74 3.98
C GLU A 449 34.34 -16.62 5.18
N VAL A 450 35.30 -17.38 5.70
CA VAL A 450 35.19 -18.19 6.91
C VAL A 450 36.33 -17.77 7.84
N GLY A 451 36.11 -17.76 9.15
CA GLY A 451 37.09 -17.36 10.15
C GLY A 451 36.98 -15.91 10.61
N GLU A 452 38.11 -15.34 11.03
CA GLU A 452 38.17 -14.09 11.79
C GLU A 452 37.54 -12.88 11.08
N SER A 453 37.65 -12.78 9.75
CA SER A 453 37.06 -11.67 8.98
C SER A 453 35.53 -11.67 9.03
N PHE A 454 34.89 -12.84 8.91
CA PHE A 454 33.44 -12.98 9.02
C PHE A 454 32.95 -12.71 10.45
N LEU A 455 33.68 -13.19 11.46
CA LEU A 455 33.36 -12.94 12.87
C LEU A 455 33.54 -11.47 13.25
N LYS A 456 34.61 -10.83 12.76
CA LYS A 456 34.86 -9.40 12.93
C LYS A 456 33.74 -8.57 12.30
N ALA A 457 33.30 -8.90 11.09
CA ALA A 457 32.22 -8.18 10.42
C ALA A 457 30.87 -8.30 11.17
N GLN A 458 30.56 -9.46 11.76
CA GLN A 458 29.39 -9.59 12.66
C GLN A 458 29.53 -8.66 13.88
N ALA A 459 30.70 -8.62 14.50
CA ALA A 459 30.94 -7.76 15.66
C ALA A 459 30.79 -6.27 15.32
N GLU A 460 31.31 -5.85 14.15
CA GLU A 460 31.15 -4.48 13.63
C GLU A 460 29.69 -4.14 13.36
N TYR A 461 28.92 -5.08 12.78
CA TYR A 461 27.49 -4.90 12.56
C TYR A 461 26.71 -4.70 13.87
N TYR A 462 27.02 -5.48 14.91
CA TYR A 462 26.41 -5.31 16.23
C TYR A 462 26.82 -3.99 16.90
N ASP A 463 28.06 -3.55 16.75
CA ASP A 463 28.51 -2.23 17.25
C ASP A 463 27.81 -1.07 16.54
N ALA A 464 27.70 -1.13 15.21
CA ALA A 464 26.97 -0.15 14.42
C ALA A 464 25.50 -0.07 14.85
N ALA A 465 24.83 -1.21 15.02
CA ALA A 465 23.46 -1.27 15.51
C ALA A 465 23.31 -0.65 16.91
N ARG A 466 24.26 -0.91 17.83
CA ARG A 466 24.26 -0.29 19.17
C ARG A 466 24.34 1.23 19.09
N ARG A 467 25.23 1.77 18.26
CA ARG A 467 25.44 3.22 18.11
C ARG A 467 24.28 3.91 17.43
N GLN A 468 23.59 3.21 16.52
CA GLN A 468 22.36 3.72 15.89
C GLN A 468 21.11 3.63 16.79
N SER A 469 21.15 2.81 17.84
CA SER A 469 20.06 2.66 18.81
C SER A 469 20.11 3.70 19.94
N ASP A 470 18.99 3.88 20.63
CA ASP A 470 18.87 4.68 21.86
C ASP A 470 17.90 4.00 22.87
N ARG A 471 17.39 4.74 23.87
CA ARG A 471 16.55 4.18 24.94
C ARG A 471 15.12 3.84 24.51
N ASP A 472 14.60 4.46 23.45
CA ASP A 472 13.24 4.24 22.96
C ASP A 472 13.21 3.91 21.45
N PHE A 473 14.38 3.63 20.88
CA PHE A 473 14.54 3.17 19.51
C PHE A 473 15.66 2.12 19.38
N LEU A 474 15.35 1.02 18.72
CA LEU A 474 16.28 -0.07 18.46
C LEU A 474 16.50 -0.25 16.96
N VAL A 475 17.74 -0.15 16.51
CA VAL A 475 18.16 -0.79 15.26
C VAL A 475 18.45 -2.25 15.58
N MET A 476 17.53 -3.13 15.19
CA MET A 476 17.61 -4.56 15.48
C MET A 476 18.44 -5.24 14.37
N PRO A 477 19.65 -5.74 14.66
CA PRO A 477 20.49 -6.39 13.66
C PRO A 477 20.00 -7.82 13.41
N ASN A 478 19.52 -8.06 12.19
CA ASN A 478 19.11 -9.36 11.68
C ASN A 478 19.92 -9.70 10.41
N ASP A 479 19.75 -10.89 9.87
CA ASP A 479 20.44 -11.34 8.65
C ASP A 479 19.43 -11.95 7.68
N GLU A 480 19.36 -11.45 6.45
CA GLU A 480 18.70 -12.15 5.35
C GLU A 480 19.73 -13.02 4.62
N ASN A 481 19.50 -14.32 4.64
CA ASN A 481 20.28 -15.27 3.90
C ASN A 481 19.59 -15.67 2.58
N SER A 482 20.32 -15.51 1.48
CA SER A 482 19.88 -15.84 0.12
C SER A 482 20.41 -17.21 -0.32
N THR A 483 19.74 -17.83 -1.30
CA THR A 483 19.99 -19.17 -1.88
C THR A 483 21.34 -19.36 -2.60
N SER A 484 22.33 -18.50 -2.38
CA SER A 484 23.65 -18.63 -3.01
C SER A 484 24.78 -18.32 -2.03
N GLY A 485 25.50 -19.38 -1.65
CA GLY A 485 26.82 -19.27 -1.03
C GLY A 485 26.94 -19.65 0.45
N ARG A 486 25.86 -20.13 1.10
CA ARG A 486 25.94 -20.69 2.46
C ARG A 486 25.55 -22.18 2.45
N THR A 487 26.28 -22.99 3.20
CA THR A 487 26.12 -24.46 3.21
C THR A 487 24.86 -24.96 3.93
N TYR A 488 24.21 -24.10 4.72
CA TYR A 488 23.00 -24.39 5.51
C TYR A 488 21.70 -23.80 4.93
N GLU A 489 21.61 -23.69 3.61
CA GLU A 489 20.43 -23.16 2.92
C GLU A 489 19.13 -23.90 3.31
N LEU A 490 18.08 -23.14 3.64
CA LEU A 490 16.80 -23.69 4.10
C LEU A 490 15.76 -23.86 2.98
N GLY A 491 16.05 -23.39 1.77
CA GLY A 491 15.13 -23.28 0.64
C GLY A 491 14.47 -21.89 0.59
N GLY A 492 14.67 -21.16 -0.52
CA GLY A 492 14.28 -19.75 -0.64
C GLY A 492 15.09 -18.82 0.27
N HIS A 493 14.71 -17.54 0.29
CA HIS A 493 15.30 -16.57 1.22
C HIS A 493 14.78 -16.80 2.64
N HIS A 494 15.60 -16.52 3.65
CA HIS A 494 15.18 -16.55 5.05
C HIS A 494 15.86 -15.47 5.88
N ASP A 495 15.08 -14.85 6.76
CA ASP A 495 15.55 -13.94 7.79
C ASP A 495 15.89 -14.73 9.05
N LEU A 496 17.03 -14.41 9.66
CA LEU A 496 17.44 -14.85 10.98
C LEU A 496 17.29 -13.68 11.97
N LEU A 497 16.36 -13.82 12.91
CA LEU A 497 16.11 -12.87 13.99
C LEU A 497 16.77 -13.38 15.27
N ILE A 498 17.74 -12.64 15.78
CA ILE A 498 18.55 -13.05 16.95
C ILE A 498 18.08 -12.36 18.23
N SER A 499 18.17 -13.06 19.36
CA SER A 499 17.85 -12.47 20.67
C SER A 499 19.00 -11.66 21.28
N ARG A 500 20.22 -11.80 20.75
CA ARG A 500 21.44 -11.14 21.23
C ARG A 500 22.56 -11.30 20.20
N PRO A 501 23.66 -10.54 20.30
CA PRO A 501 24.83 -10.72 19.46
C PRO A 501 25.29 -12.18 19.49
N THR A 502 25.14 -12.85 18.35
CA THR A 502 25.43 -14.28 18.17
C THR A 502 26.45 -14.42 17.06
N PHE A 503 27.43 -15.32 17.21
CA PHE A 503 28.51 -15.46 16.25
C PHE A 503 28.48 -16.84 15.59
N TRP A 504 28.56 -16.87 14.27
CA TRP A 504 28.63 -18.12 13.51
C TRP A 504 29.59 -18.01 12.33
N GLN A 505 29.84 -19.16 11.68
CA GLN A 505 30.63 -19.31 10.46
C GLN A 505 29.82 -20.07 9.41
N ASN A 506 30.14 -19.82 8.13
CA ASN A 506 29.36 -20.34 6.99
C ASN A 506 29.74 -21.75 6.51
N GLU A 507 30.54 -22.44 7.31
CA GLU A 507 31.00 -23.79 7.04
C GLU A 507 31.16 -24.56 8.35
N ARG A 508 30.88 -25.86 8.31
CA ARG A 508 31.29 -26.82 9.33
C ARG A 508 32.07 -27.95 8.66
N LYS A 509 33.36 -28.05 8.95
CA LYS A 509 34.23 -29.08 8.36
C LYS A 509 33.91 -30.47 8.93
N PRO A 510 34.17 -31.56 8.18
CA PRO A 510 34.04 -32.92 8.71
C PRO A 510 34.81 -33.08 10.03
N GLY A 511 34.13 -33.56 11.07
CA GLY A 511 34.70 -33.74 12.42
C GLY A 511 34.80 -32.48 13.27
N GLN A 512 34.52 -31.28 12.72
CA GLN A 512 34.49 -30.04 13.50
C GLN A 512 33.23 -30.02 14.41
N PRO A 513 33.35 -29.62 15.68
CA PRO A 513 32.20 -29.45 16.55
C PRO A 513 31.27 -28.33 16.05
N LEU A 514 29.98 -28.46 16.37
CA LEU A 514 28.98 -27.41 16.06
C LEU A 514 29.32 -26.09 16.76
N VAL A 515 29.89 -26.18 17.96
CA VAL A 515 30.18 -25.03 18.81
C VAL A 515 31.65 -25.05 19.21
N GLU A 516 32.31 -23.91 19.04
CA GLU A 516 33.69 -23.66 19.48
C GLU A 516 33.75 -22.41 20.35
N GLN A 517 34.72 -22.36 21.25
CA GLN A 517 34.98 -21.19 22.07
C GLN A 517 36.06 -20.34 21.40
N HIS A 518 35.70 -19.14 20.95
CA HIS A 518 36.60 -18.14 20.43
C HIS A 518 37.10 -17.21 21.56
N PRO A 519 38.40 -16.90 21.64
CA PRO A 519 38.94 -16.05 22.71
C PRO A 519 38.34 -14.64 22.75
N ARG A 520 37.90 -14.11 21.61
CA ARG A 520 37.33 -12.75 21.50
C ARG A 520 35.81 -12.71 21.49
N TYR A 521 35.16 -13.64 20.78
CA TYR A 521 33.71 -13.57 20.49
C TYR A 521 32.89 -14.52 21.35
N GLY A 522 33.55 -15.30 22.20
CA GLY A 522 32.88 -16.29 23.02
C GLY A 522 32.44 -17.49 22.20
N ARG A 523 31.17 -17.85 22.31
CA ARG A 523 30.61 -19.00 21.60
C ARG A 523 30.48 -18.72 20.10
N VAL A 524 31.06 -19.57 19.27
CA VAL A 524 30.94 -19.50 17.80
C VAL A 524 30.34 -20.79 17.26
N TYR A 525 29.34 -20.66 16.40
CA TYR A 525 28.68 -21.78 15.73
C TYR A 525 29.29 -22.05 14.35
N ASN A 526 29.62 -23.31 14.05
CA ASN A 526 30.04 -23.74 12.72
C ASN A 526 28.83 -24.34 12.00
N LEU A 527 28.30 -23.65 10.99
CA LEU A 527 27.06 -24.06 10.31
C LEU A 527 27.39 -24.70 8.97
N GLY A 528 27.08 -25.99 8.82
CA GLY A 528 27.30 -26.76 7.59
C GLY A 528 26.03 -27.34 6.98
N SER A 529 24.89 -27.24 7.66
CA SER A 529 23.63 -27.87 7.29
C SER A 529 22.43 -27.14 7.89
N PRO A 530 21.21 -27.34 7.35
CA PRO A 530 19.97 -26.86 7.98
C PRO A 530 19.84 -27.25 9.45
N ALA A 531 20.24 -28.48 9.80
CA ALA A 531 20.18 -28.97 11.18
C ALA A 531 21.10 -28.19 12.13
N ASP A 532 22.29 -27.79 11.68
CA ASP A 532 23.20 -26.96 12.47
C ASP A 532 22.58 -25.58 12.76
N LEU A 533 21.96 -24.96 11.74
CA LEU A 533 21.26 -23.68 11.92
C LEU A 533 20.08 -23.82 12.89
N MET A 534 19.27 -24.88 12.75
CA MET A 534 18.18 -25.12 13.70
C MET A 534 18.68 -25.28 15.13
N ALA A 535 19.74 -26.06 15.36
CA ALA A 535 20.35 -26.22 16.68
C ALA A 535 20.87 -24.89 17.25
N MET A 536 21.50 -24.04 16.43
CA MET A 536 21.90 -22.70 16.86
C MET A 536 20.69 -21.87 17.29
N THR A 537 19.59 -21.91 16.52
CA THR A 537 18.38 -21.13 16.89
C THR A 537 17.76 -21.58 18.21
N GLU A 538 17.86 -22.87 18.55
CA GLU A 538 17.43 -23.39 19.86
C GLU A 538 18.33 -22.89 20.98
N HIS A 539 19.65 -22.99 20.81
CA HIS A 539 20.61 -22.56 21.83
C HIS A 539 20.59 -21.05 22.10
N GLU A 540 20.35 -20.25 21.06
CA GLU A 540 20.48 -18.79 21.12
C GLU A 540 19.15 -18.04 21.14
N ASN A 541 18.02 -18.75 21.31
CA ASN A 541 16.68 -18.15 21.25
C ASN A 541 16.54 -17.26 20.00
N ALA A 542 16.75 -17.84 18.82
CA ALA A 542 16.59 -17.16 17.55
C ALA A 542 15.36 -17.69 16.80
N LEU A 543 14.89 -16.90 15.84
CA LEU A 543 13.74 -17.21 15.01
C LEU A 543 14.10 -17.07 13.52
N ILE A 544 13.41 -17.84 12.69
CA ILE A 544 13.56 -17.86 11.24
C ILE A 544 12.22 -17.52 10.60
N SER A 545 12.26 -16.63 9.60
CA SER A 545 11.09 -16.26 8.77
C SER A 545 11.46 -16.33 7.30
N ILE A 546 10.53 -16.70 6.42
CA ILE A 546 10.69 -16.51 4.97
C ILE A 546 10.12 -15.15 4.58
N PRO A 547 10.91 -14.16 4.12
CA PRO A 547 10.44 -12.77 4.01
C PRO A 547 9.43 -12.53 2.89
N HIS A 548 9.66 -13.08 1.70
CA HIS A 548 8.80 -12.85 0.54
C HIS A 548 8.36 -14.19 -0.09
N PRO A 549 7.55 -15.00 0.61
CA PRO A 549 7.16 -16.34 0.15
C PRO A 549 6.39 -16.29 -1.18
N GLY A 550 6.60 -17.28 -2.04
CA GLY A 550 5.94 -17.39 -3.34
C GLY A 550 6.34 -16.30 -4.36
N SER A 551 7.32 -15.45 -4.08
CA SER A 551 7.79 -14.40 -4.99
C SER A 551 9.31 -14.21 -4.91
N LYS A 552 9.88 -13.43 -5.85
CA LYS A 552 11.32 -13.22 -6.03
C LYS A 552 12.08 -14.56 -5.99
N GLY A 553 13.23 -14.59 -5.33
CA GLY A 553 14.06 -15.79 -5.10
C GLY A 553 13.44 -16.85 -4.20
N SER A 554 12.22 -16.63 -3.70
CA SER A 554 11.44 -17.60 -2.92
C SER A 554 10.24 -18.15 -3.69
N THR A 555 10.18 -17.95 -5.01
CA THR A 555 9.13 -18.55 -5.86
C THR A 555 9.19 -20.08 -5.72
N GLY A 556 8.05 -20.73 -5.44
CA GLY A 556 7.96 -22.17 -5.14
C GLY A 556 8.23 -22.55 -3.67
N TYR A 557 8.59 -21.59 -2.81
CA TYR A 557 8.72 -21.78 -1.37
C TYR A 557 7.61 -21.00 -0.64
N PRO A 558 7.04 -21.53 0.47
CA PRO A 558 7.53 -22.68 1.24
C PRO A 558 7.04 -24.06 0.76
N ASP A 559 6.23 -24.17 -0.31
CA ASP A 559 5.67 -25.44 -0.78
C ASP A 559 6.71 -26.57 -0.92
N ALA A 560 7.87 -26.26 -1.51
CA ALA A 560 8.96 -27.23 -1.70
C ALA A 560 9.58 -27.76 -0.40
N ILE A 561 9.45 -27.02 0.71
CA ILE A 561 10.02 -27.38 2.02
C ILE A 561 8.94 -27.65 3.07
N ARG A 562 7.66 -27.72 2.67
CA ARG A 562 6.52 -27.84 3.60
C ARG A 562 6.61 -29.06 4.53
N ASP A 563 7.28 -30.12 4.07
CA ASP A 563 7.48 -31.39 4.78
C ASP A 563 8.88 -31.51 5.39
N ALA A 564 9.76 -30.53 5.16
CA ALA A 564 11.15 -30.58 5.60
C ALA A 564 11.26 -30.31 7.11
N PRO A 565 12.17 -31.00 7.84
CA PRO A 565 12.29 -30.85 9.29
C PRO A 565 12.51 -29.40 9.75
N GLN A 566 13.30 -28.61 9.00
CA GLN A 566 13.59 -27.22 9.33
C GLN A 566 12.34 -26.31 9.26
N PHE A 567 11.43 -26.54 8.30
CA PHE A 567 10.22 -25.73 8.18
C PHE A 567 9.19 -26.12 9.23
N LEU A 568 9.07 -27.41 9.54
CA LEU A 568 8.18 -27.91 10.59
C LEU A 568 8.63 -27.49 11.99
N HIS A 569 9.90 -27.13 12.15
CA HIS A 569 10.46 -26.69 13.42
C HIS A 569 9.80 -25.41 13.97
N GLN A 570 9.65 -25.33 15.29
CA GLN A 570 8.99 -24.20 15.97
C GLN A 570 9.72 -22.86 15.80
N ASN A 571 11.04 -22.87 15.63
CA ASN A 571 11.84 -21.65 15.43
C ASN A 571 11.70 -21.08 14.01
N PHE A 572 11.31 -21.89 13.01
CA PHE A 572 10.85 -21.35 11.73
C PHE A 572 9.41 -20.88 11.94
N PHE A 573 9.22 -19.66 12.41
CA PHE A 573 7.94 -19.27 13.03
C PHE A 573 6.99 -18.55 12.09
N SER A 574 7.48 -17.92 11.01
CA SER A 574 6.64 -17.02 10.23
C SER A 574 6.90 -17.01 8.73
N LEU A 575 5.92 -16.45 8.04
CA LEU A 575 5.98 -15.99 6.67
C LEU A 575 5.92 -14.46 6.67
N GLY A 576 6.70 -13.82 5.80
CA GLY A 576 6.74 -12.37 5.68
C GLY A 576 5.61 -11.84 4.81
N TYR A 577 4.93 -10.82 5.33
CA TYR A 577 3.75 -10.21 4.76
C TYR A 577 4.10 -8.83 4.19
N ARG A 578 4.30 -8.81 2.87
CA ARG A 578 4.46 -7.59 2.07
C ARG A 578 3.29 -7.47 1.10
N TRP A 579 2.26 -6.70 1.48
CA TRP A 579 1.02 -6.62 0.71
C TRP A 579 1.15 -6.02 -0.69
N GLY A 580 2.12 -5.14 -0.92
CA GLY A 580 2.29 -4.51 -2.23
C GLY A 580 2.88 -5.45 -3.30
N MET A 581 3.41 -6.62 -2.93
CA MET A 581 3.94 -7.60 -3.90
C MET A 581 2.78 -8.38 -4.52
N GLY A 582 2.66 -8.33 -5.85
CA GLY A 582 1.58 -9.00 -6.57
C GLY A 582 0.19 -8.38 -6.37
N ILE A 583 0.14 -7.15 -5.84
CA ILE A 583 -1.13 -6.46 -5.53
C ILE A 583 -2.01 -6.34 -6.78
N ASP A 584 -3.29 -6.59 -6.61
CA ASP A 584 -4.31 -6.50 -7.65
C ASP A 584 -5.38 -5.51 -7.20
N ALA A 585 -5.81 -4.59 -8.05
CA ALA A 585 -6.74 -3.55 -7.61
C ALA A 585 -8.17 -4.08 -7.39
N SER A 586 -8.43 -5.37 -7.64
CA SER A 586 -9.67 -6.06 -7.26
C SER A 586 -9.67 -6.61 -5.84
N GLU A 587 -8.54 -6.58 -5.13
CA GLU A 587 -8.48 -7.00 -3.74
C GLU A 587 -9.33 -6.09 -2.85
N THR A 588 -9.92 -6.70 -1.83
CA THR A 588 -10.65 -6.03 -0.73
C THR A 588 -9.91 -6.15 0.59
N ARG A 589 -8.86 -6.98 0.61
CA ARG A 589 -7.89 -7.14 1.70
C ARG A 589 -6.51 -6.96 1.10
N LEU A 590 -5.63 -6.26 1.77
CA LEU A 590 -4.23 -6.20 1.30
C LEU A 590 -3.64 -7.63 1.26
N GLY A 591 -3.00 -7.98 0.14
CA GLY A 591 -2.38 -9.30 -0.06
C GLY A 591 -3.36 -10.47 -0.11
N GLU A 592 -4.61 -10.22 -0.52
CA GLU A 592 -5.69 -11.22 -0.59
C GLU A 592 -5.32 -12.43 -1.44
N TYR A 593 -4.81 -12.22 -2.66
CA TYR A 593 -4.52 -13.33 -3.56
C TYR A 593 -3.23 -14.08 -3.20
N ARG A 594 -2.17 -13.34 -2.89
CA ARG A 594 -0.82 -13.90 -2.71
C ARG A 594 -0.59 -14.39 -1.29
N PHE A 595 -0.60 -13.48 -0.31
CA PHE A 595 -0.11 -13.78 1.02
C PHE A 595 -1.18 -14.44 1.90
N LEU A 596 -2.39 -13.87 1.97
CA LEU A 596 -3.40 -14.35 2.92
C LEU A 596 -3.85 -15.79 2.61
N ASN A 597 -4.00 -16.14 1.33
CA ASN A 597 -4.30 -17.52 0.92
C ASN A 597 -3.19 -18.49 1.32
N LEU A 598 -1.94 -18.20 0.94
CA LEU A 598 -0.80 -19.03 1.30
C LEU A 598 -0.65 -19.16 2.82
N TRP A 599 -0.83 -18.07 3.57
CA TRP A 599 -0.71 -18.10 5.02
C TRP A 599 -1.78 -18.99 5.68
N ASP A 600 -3.01 -18.94 5.19
CA ASP A 600 -4.08 -19.81 5.65
C ASP A 600 -3.80 -21.28 5.29
N GLU A 601 -3.28 -21.56 4.09
CA GLU A 601 -2.86 -22.90 3.65
C GLU A 601 -1.73 -23.47 4.51
N VAL A 602 -0.67 -22.69 4.76
CA VAL A 602 0.44 -23.09 5.63
C VAL A 602 -0.09 -23.45 7.02
N ASN A 603 -1.03 -22.68 7.57
CA ASN A 603 -1.61 -22.99 8.88
C ASN A 603 -2.45 -24.27 8.87
N ASN A 604 -3.12 -24.61 7.76
CA ASN A 604 -3.74 -25.92 7.59
C ASN A 604 -2.69 -27.04 7.53
N TRP A 605 -1.56 -26.84 6.84
CA TRP A 605 -0.47 -27.82 6.82
C TRP A 605 0.06 -28.10 8.24
N MET A 606 0.27 -27.06 9.04
CA MET A 606 0.72 -27.23 10.43
C MET A 606 -0.34 -27.93 11.27
N ALA A 607 -1.61 -27.54 11.15
CA ALA A 607 -2.71 -28.10 11.90
C ALA A 607 -3.03 -29.56 11.53
N ALA A 608 -2.82 -29.98 10.28
CA ALA A 608 -2.89 -31.38 9.86
C ALA A 608 -1.85 -32.26 10.59
N ARG A 609 -0.73 -31.67 10.99
CA ARG A 609 0.39 -32.31 11.70
C ARG A 609 0.34 -32.08 13.22
N ASN A 610 -0.72 -31.45 13.75
CA ASN A 610 -0.82 -31.01 15.14
C ASN A 610 0.36 -30.13 15.61
N LEU A 611 0.91 -29.34 14.69
CA LEU A 611 2.00 -28.42 14.98
C LEU A 611 1.48 -26.99 15.20
N PRO A 612 2.24 -26.13 15.90
CA PRO A 612 1.88 -24.73 16.08
C PRO A 612 1.69 -24.00 14.74
N PRO A 613 0.76 -23.02 14.68
CA PRO A 613 0.61 -22.13 13.54
C PRO A 613 1.91 -21.42 13.16
N LYS A 614 2.06 -21.07 11.88
CA LYS A 614 3.05 -20.09 11.42
C LYS A 614 2.42 -18.71 11.39
N PHE A 615 3.15 -17.70 11.82
CA PHE A 615 2.66 -16.33 11.94
C PHE A 615 2.94 -15.49 10.69
N ALA A 616 2.26 -14.36 10.58
CA ALA A 616 2.56 -13.31 9.60
C ALA A 616 3.48 -12.29 10.25
N LEU A 617 4.63 -12.02 9.64
CA LEU A 617 5.53 -10.93 10.04
C LEU A 617 5.43 -9.83 8.98
N ALA A 618 4.95 -8.64 9.32
CA ALA A 618 5.00 -7.53 8.36
C ALA A 618 6.46 -7.19 8.04
N ILE A 619 6.78 -7.17 6.75
CA ILE A 619 8.13 -6.92 6.23
C ILE A 619 8.11 -5.85 5.15
N SER A 620 9.18 -5.07 5.06
CA SER A 620 9.48 -4.16 3.96
C SER A 620 10.45 -4.84 2.96
N GLU A 621 10.78 -4.13 1.90
CA GLU A 621 11.87 -4.44 0.97
C GLU A 621 12.74 -3.20 0.74
N GLY A 622 12.59 -2.20 1.61
CA GLY A 622 13.24 -0.90 1.47
C GLY A 622 14.76 -1.07 1.41
N ARG A 623 15.35 -0.63 0.30
CA ARG A 623 16.80 -0.62 0.07
C ARG A 623 17.37 0.78 0.28
N SER A 624 18.48 0.90 0.96
CA SER A 624 19.28 2.13 1.04
C SER A 624 20.77 1.86 0.83
N ASP A 625 21.11 0.60 0.54
CA ASP A 625 22.45 0.07 0.32
C ASP A 625 22.93 0.14 -1.14
N TYR A 626 22.08 0.59 -2.07
CA TYR A 626 22.42 0.75 -3.49
C TYR A 626 22.06 2.14 -4.02
N GLY A 627 22.86 2.63 -4.96
CA GLY A 627 22.67 3.94 -5.60
C GLY A 627 22.95 5.11 -4.66
N ASP A 628 22.39 6.28 -4.97
CA ASP A 628 22.47 7.48 -4.12
C ASP A 628 21.47 7.44 -2.94
N ARG A 629 21.00 6.24 -2.60
CA ARG A 629 19.88 6.04 -1.68
C ARG A 629 20.34 6.07 -0.23
N GLY A 630 19.44 6.49 0.66
CA GLY A 630 19.85 6.82 2.04
C GLY A 630 20.73 8.08 2.14
N LYS A 631 20.74 8.92 1.10
CA LYS A 631 21.34 10.26 1.05
C LYS A 631 20.26 11.16 0.46
N PRO A 632 19.69 12.11 1.23
CA PRO A 632 18.25 12.37 1.29
C PRO A 632 17.55 12.53 -0.08
N PRO A 633 16.65 11.61 -0.43
CA PRO A 633 15.66 11.83 -1.47
C PRO A 633 14.27 11.47 -0.92
N TYR A 634 13.79 12.21 0.07
CA TYR A 634 12.38 12.25 0.51
C TYR A 634 11.56 10.95 0.29
N ASP A 635 11.75 9.95 1.14
CA ASP A 635 11.06 8.66 1.03
C ASP A 635 9.64 8.72 1.60
N ASP A 636 8.71 8.05 0.94
CA ASP A 636 7.39 7.70 1.48
C ASP A 636 7.47 6.39 2.28
N THR A 637 8.08 6.48 3.46
CA THR A 637 8.24 5.32 4.34
C THR A 637 6.93 4.89 4.99
N TYR A 638 6.00 5.81 5.28
CA TYR A 638 4.71 5.47 5.89
C TYR A 638 3.84 4.65 4.91
N GLY A 639 3.52 5.19 3.73
CA GLY A 639 2.63 4.51 2.78
C GLY A 639 3.16 3.15 2.33
N LEU A 640 4.48 3.00 2.28
CA LEU A 640 5.13 1.78 1.81
C LEU A 640 5.53 0.80 2.92
N SER A 641 5.41 1.12 4.21
CA SER A 641 5.86 0.20 5.27
C SER A 641 4.69 -0.48 5.99
N PRO A 642 4.59 -1.83 5.93
CA PRO A 642 3.76 -2.56 6.87
C PRO A 642 4.47 -2.64 8.23
N VAL A 643 3.72 -2.58 9.32
CA VAL A 643 4.30 -2.63 10.68
C VAL A 643 3.66 -3.68 11.56
N ASN A 644 4.40 -4.09 12.58
CA ASN A 644 4.00 -5.02 13.62
C ASN A 644 3.85 -4.25 14.94
N TYR A 645 2.71 -4.38 15.61
CA TYR A 645 2.50 -3.86 16.96
C TYR A 645 2.77 -4.99 17.96
N LEU A 646 3.98 -4.98 18.54
CA LEU A 646 4.44 -6.00 19.49
C LEU A 646 3.96 -5.64 20.88
N LYS A 647 3.33 -6.59 21.59
CA LYS A 647 2.92 -6.39 22.99
C LYS A 647 4.15 -6.35 23.89
N LEU A 648 4.67 -5.16 24.11
CA LEU A 648 5.95 -4.89 24.71
C LEU A 648 5.91 -3.50 25.39
N ASP A 649 6.29 -3.44 26.66
CA ASP A 649 6.21 -2.19 27.44
C ASP A 649 7.37 -1.22 27.14
N SER A 650 8.55 -1.75 26.81
CA SER A 650 9.77 -0.98 26.59
C SER A 650 10.61 -1.54 25.44
N VAL A 651 11.33 -0.67 24.73
CA VAL A 651 12.28 -1.08 23.69
C VAL A 651 13.52 -1.70 24.36
N PRO A 652 13.94 -2.91 23.98
CA PRO A 652 15.16 -3.53 24.50
C PRO A 652 16.42 -2.95 23.85
N THR A 653 17.58 -3.30 24.39
CA THR A 653 18.89 -2.99 23.79
C THR A 653 19.33 -4.09 22.83
N VAL A 654 20.28 -3.78 21.95
CA VAL A 654 20.93 -4.76 21.06
C VAL A 654 21.50 -5.96 21.81
N ASP A 655 21.98 -5.79 23.05
CA ASP A 655 22.60 -6.85 23.84
C ASP A 655 21.61 -7.90 24.39
N ASP A 656 20.32 -7.57 24.49
CA ASP A 656 19.26 -8.49 24.91
C ASP A 656 17.91 -8.10 24.31
N MET A 657 17.65 -8.65 23.13
CA MET A 657 16.41 -8.56 22.36
C MET A 657 15.49 -9.77 22.62
N SER A 658 15.73 -10.56 23.66
CA SER A 658 14.94 -11.76 23.98
C SER A 658 13.45 -11.45 24.16
N SER A 659 13.11 -10.26 24.66
CA SER A 659 11.72 -9.82 24.82
C SER A 659 10.98 -9.74 23.47
N ILE A 660 11.63 -9.23 22.42
CA ILE A 660 11.08 -9.19 21.05
C ILE A 660 10.88 -10.62 20.54
N ILE A 661 11.93 -11.45 20.62
CA ILE A 661 11.86 -12.83 20.13
C ILE A 661 10.76 -13.62 20.85
N ASN A 662 10.62 -13.46 22.16
CA ASN A 662 9.61 -14.15 22.95
C ASN A 662 8.19 -13.68 22.61
N VAL A 663 7.98 -12.39 22.33
CA VAL A 663 6.69 -11.85 21.85
C VAL A 663 6.33 -12.42 20.48
N LEU A 664 7.28 -12.43 19.54
CA LEU A 664 7.08 -13.00 18.20
C LEU A 664 6.77 -14.50 18.27
N ARG A 665 7.53 -15.25 19.07
CA ARG A 665 7.35 -16.70 19.28
C ARG A 665 5.96 -17.06 19.82
N ARG A 666 5.37 -16.20 20.67
CA ARG A 666 4.02 -16.42 21.23
C ARG A 666 2.90 -15.90 20.34
N GLY A 667 3.21 -15.07 19.34
CA GLY A 667 2.21 -14.42 18.51
C GLY A 667 1.50 -13.26 19.22
N ASP A 668 2.13 -12.68 20.26
CA ASP A 668 1.60 -11.57 21.06
C ASP A 668 1.74 -10.22 20.32
N TYR A 669 1.29 -10.16 19.07
CA TYR A 669 1.37 -8.97 18.22
C TYR A 669 0.29 -9.00 17.13
N PHE A 670 0.07 -7.87 16.48
CA PHE A 670 -0.76 -7.79 15.29
C PHE A 670 -0.06 -6.99 14.20
N VAL A 671 -0.39 -7.29 12.94
CA VAL A 671 0.06 -6.50 11.79
C VAL A 671 -0.97 -5.42 11.52
N SER A 672 -0.52 -4.21 11.15
CA SER A 672 -1.40 -3.10 10.85
C SER A 672 -0.80 -2.16 9.80
N THR A 673 -1.68 -1.49 9.06
CA THR A 673 -1.36 -0.35 8.21
C THR A 673 -1.22 0.97 8.98
N GLY A 674 -1.69 1.04 10.24
CA GLY A 674 -1.68 2.25 11.06
C GLY A 674 -3.04 2.94 11.17
N GLU A 675 -3.89 2.82 10.14
CA GLU A 675 -5.26 3.37 10.17
C GLU A 675 -6.22 2.51 10.98
N VAL A 676 -6.04 1.19 10.95
CA VAL A 676 -6.85 0.22 11.69
C VAL A 676 -5.97 -0.43 12.75
N LEU A 677 -6.38 -0.36 14.01
CA LEU A 677 -5.62 -0.86 15.16
C LEU A 677 -6.45 -1.87 15.95
N ILE A 678 -5.79 -2.84 16.58
CA ILE A 678 -6.43 -3.85 17.45
C ILE A 678 -5.81 -3.78 18.86
N PRO A 679 -6.20 -2.81 19.71
CA PRO A 679 -5.57 -2.64 21.02
C PRO A 679 -5.78 -3.82 21.99
N SER A 680 -6.78 -4.67 21.75
CA SER A 680 -6.94 -5.91 22.50
C SER A 680 -7.62 -6.99 21.66
N TYR A 681 -7.18 -8.24 21.84
CA TYR A 681 -7.77 -9.42 21.22
C TYR A 681 -7.67 -10.60 22.19
N SER A 682 -8.70 -11.44 22.22
CA SER A 682 -8.69 -12.72 22.94
C SER A 682 -9.68 -13.70 22.35
N VAL A 683 -9.36 -15.00 22.44
CA VAL A 683 -10.28 -16.11 22.19
C VAL A 683 -10.62 -16.71 23.55
N GLN A 684 -11.90 -16.74 23.92
CA GLN A 684 -12.40 -17.20 25.21
C GLN A 684 -13.32 -18.40 25.05
N GLY A 685 -13.51 -19.18 26.11
CA GLY A 685 -14.31 -20.40 26.12
C GLY A 685 -13.51 -21.67 25.82
N THR A 686 -14.17 -22.82 25.88
CA THR A 686 -13.57 -24.16 25.73
C THR A 686 -14.43 -25.06 24.86
N GLY A 687 -13.83 -26.09 24.28
CA GLY A 687 -14.54 -27.01 23.38
C GLY A 687 -15.13 -26.27 22.16
N ALA A 688 -16.33 -26.68 21.75
CA ALA A 688 -17.04 -26.15 20.59
C ALA A 688 -17.57 -24.72 20.76
N LYS A 689 -17.82 -24.24 21.99
CA LYS A 689 -18.40 -22.91 22.21
C LYS A 689 -17.32 -21.92 22.61
N ARG A 690 -16.88 -21.11 21.65
CA ARG A 690 -15.87 -20.07 21.88
C ARG A 690 -16.36 -18.70 21.47
N THR A 691 -15.67 -17.66 21.92
CA THR A 691 -15.99 -16.26 21.62
C THR A 691 -14.71 -15.49 21.37
N ILE A 692 -14.64 -14.81 20.23
CA ILE A 692 -13.62 -13.79 19.97
C ILE A 692 -14.07 -12.47 20.58
N THR A 693 -13.20 -11.86 21.37
CA THR A 693 -13.34 -10.47 21.82
C THR A 693 -12.21 -9.64 21.26
N ALA A 694 -12.52 -8.67 20.41
CA ALA A 694 -11.55 -7.78 19.79
C ALA A 694 -11.99 -6.33 19.95
N GLU A 695 -11.10 -5.48 20.44
CA GLU A 695 -11.30 -4.03 20.35
C GLU A 695 -10.59 -3.52 19.11
N VAL A 696 -11.30 -2.76 18.27
CA VAL A 696 -10.78 -2.20 17.03
C VAL A 696 -10.97 -0.69 17.06
N GLU A 697 -9.93 0.04 16.66
CA GLU A 697 -9.95 1.48 16.40
C GLU A 697 -9.63 1.72 14.93
N TRP A 698 -10.26 2.70 14.28
CA TRP A 698 -10.05 2.99 12.86
C TRP A 698 -10.18 4.49 12.53
N THR A 699 -9.53 4.95 11.46
CA THR A 699 -9.66 6.32 10.96
C THR A 699 -10.61 6.44 9.77
N PHE A 700 -10.46 5.61 8.73
CA PHE A 700 -11.41 5.54 7.60
C PHE A 700 -12.67 4.76 8.00
N PRO A 701 -13.84 5.02 7.38
CA PRO A 701 -15.04 4.21 7.63
C PRO A 701 -14.74 2.71 7.51
N LEU A 702 -15.01 1.95 8.57
CA LEU A 702 -14.73 0.52 8.61
C LEU A 702 -15.67 -0.23 7.66
N ASP A 703 -15.16 -1.16 6.86
CA ASP A 703 -15.96 -1.87 5.86
C ASP A 703 -16.50 -3.19 6.40
N PHE A 704 -15.61 -4.00 6.96
CA PHE A 704 -15.97 -5.25 7.64
C PHE A 704 -14.89 -5.69 8.63
N VAL A 705 -15.30 -6.57 9.54
CA VAL A 705 -14.40 -7.42 10.31
C VAL A 705 -14.63 -8.88 9.92
N GLU A 706 -13.64 -9.73 10.08
CA GLU A 706 -13.78 -11.14 9.75
C GLU A 706 -13.10 -12.06 10.76
N LEU A 707 -13.71 -13.23 10.94
CA LEU A 707 -13.08 -14.39 11.55
C LEU A 707 -12.66 -15.31 10.41
N VAL A 708 -11.44 -15.82 10.45
CA VAL A 708 -10.94 -16.83 9.51
C VAL A 708 -10.45 -18.02 10.32
N TRP A 709 -10.80 -19.23 9.91
CA TRP A 709 -10.41 -20.46 10.59
C TRP A 709 -10.09 -21.55 9.58
N GLY A 710 -9.40 -22.59 10.04
CA GLY A 710 -9.16 -23.79 9.25
C GLY A 710 -9.32 -25.06 10.08
N ASP A 711 -9.63 -26.15 9.39
CA ASP A 711 -9.82 -27.50 9.95
C ASP A 711 -8.58 -28.41 9.74
N GLY A 712 -7.52 -27.87 9.12
CA GLY A 712 -6.33 -28.63 8.73
C GLY A 712 -6.32 -29.04 7.25
N GLU A 713 -7.41 -28.85 6.53
CA GLU A 713 -7.52 -29.10 5.08
C GLU A 713 -8.04 -27.87 4.34
N LYS A 714 -9.10 -27.26 4.86
CA LYS A 714 -9.82 -26.13 4.27
C LYS A 714 -9.82 -24.93 5.21
N THR A 715 -9.88 -23.76 4.59
CA THR A 715 -10.06 -22.48 5.27
C THR A 715 -11.46 -21.95 4.96
N ASP A 716 -12.13 -21.44 5.98
CA ASP A 716 -13.41 -20.77 5.84
C ASP A 716 -13.41 -19.50 6.72
N ARG A 717 -14.40 -18.64 6.52
CA ARG A 717 -14.48 -17.33 7.16
C ARG A 717 -15.90 -16.86 7.38
N GLN A 718 -16.05 -16.01 8.38
CA GLN A 718 -17.26 -15.24 8.61
C GLN A 718 -16.94 -13.76 8.47
N ILE A 719 -17.59 -13.10 7.50
CA ILE A 719 -17.49 -11.67 7.30
C ILE A 719 -18.66 -10.98 7.99
N ILE A 720 -18.36 -9.98 8.80
CA ILE A 720 -19.33 -9.15 9.50
C ILE A 720 -19.19 -7.74 8.95
N THR A 721 -20.21 -7.31 8.21
CA THR A 721 -20.27 -5.94 7.68
C THR A 721 -20.31 -4.92 8.82
N THR A 722 -19.56 -3.83 8.67
CA THR A 722 -19.52 -2.72 9.62
C THR A 722 -19.82 -1.38 8.94
N THR A 723 -20.52 -1.44 7.82
CA THR A 723 -20.81 -0.29 6.96
C THR A 723 -21.66 0.78 7.63
N ASP A 724 -22.25 0.49 8.80
CA ASP A 724 -22.95 1.40 9.70
C ASP A 724 -22.02 2.26 10.58
N LEU A 725 -20.74 1.88 10.71
CA LEU A 725 -19.81 2.54 11.60
C LEU A 725 -19.16 3.77 10.95
N PRO A 726 -19.16 4.95 11.62
CA PRO A 726 -18.55 6.17 11.10
C PRO A 726 -17.01 6.10 11.15
N PRO A 727 -16.29 6.98 10.43
CA PRO A 727 -14.83 7.11 10.57
C PRO A 727 -14.43 7.58 11.98
N PHE A 728 -13.13 7.48 12.29
CA PHE A 728 -12.55 7.86 13.59
C PHE A 728 -13.24 7.19 14.78
N GLY A 729 -13.54 5.91 14.64
CA GLY A 729 -14.33 5.14 15.58
C GLY A 729 -13.50 4.13 16.38
N ARG A 730 -14.10 3.64 17.47
CA ARG A 730 -13.59 2.53 18.28
C ARG A 730 -14.75 1.66 18.73
N LYS A 731 -14.62 0.33 18.61
CA LYS A 731 -15.66 -0.62 19.00
C LYS A 731 -15.07 -1.91 19.52
N LYS A 732 -15.70 -2.46 20.56
CA LYS A 732 -15.46 -3.82 21.04
C LYS A 732 -16.42 -4.78 20.34
N PHE A 733 -15.87 -5.72 19.58
CA PHE A 733 -16.59 -6.82 18.95
C PHE A 733 -16.56 -8.04 19.86
N ILE A 734 -17.73 -8.67 20.05
CA ILE A 734 -17.89 -9.91 20.82
C ILE A 734 -18.59 -10.90 19.89
N LEU A 735 -17.83 -11.87 19.38
CA LEU A 735 -18.19 -12.69 18.24
C LEU A 735 -18.18 -14.17 18.67
N PRO A 736 -19.34 -14.72 19.07
CA PRO A 736 -19.45 -16.15 19.35
C PRO A 736 -19.28 -16.93 18.04
N PHE A 737 -18.55 -18.05 18.11
CA PHE A 737 -18.41 -18.95 16.97
C PHE A 737 -18.37 -20.41 17.45
N ASP A 738 -18.77 -21.31 16.56
CA ASP A 738 -18.68 -22.74 16.77
C ASP A 738 -17.31 -23.26 16.36
N ALA A 739 -16.51 -23.69 17.34
CA ALA A 739 -15.17 -24.25 17.17
C ALA A 739 -15.15 -25.74 16.80
N THR A 740 -16.32 -26.39 16.63
CA THR A 740 -16.39 -27.79 16.17
C THR A 740 -15.61 -27.97 14.88
N ASP A 741 -14.72 -28.97 14.90
CA ASP A 741 -13.78 -29.36 13.82
C ASP A 741 -12.76 -28.30 13.38
N LYS A 742 -12.73 -27.13 14.03
CA LYS A 742 -11.76 -26.05 13.72
C LYS A 742 -10.49 -26.26 14.52
N LYS A 743 -9.34 -26.12 13.86
CA LYS A 743 -8.00 -26.32 14.46
C LYS A 743 -7.26 -25.02 14.73
N TRP A 744 -7.59 -23.93 14.04
CA TRP A 744 -7.05 -22.60 14.31
C TRP A 744 -8.05 -21.52 13.94
N VAL A 745 -7.92 -20.33 14.53
CA VAL A 745 -8.74 -19.15 14.19
C VAL A 745 -7.93 -17.86 14.29
N ARG A 746 -8.20 -16.89 13.42
CA ARG A 746 -7.67 -15.52 13.46
C ARG A 746 -8.77 -14.50 13.18
N PHE A 747 -8.48 -13.25 13.50
CA PHE A 747 -9.36 -12.10 13.30
C PHE A 747 -8.67 -11.02 12.45
N ALA A 748 -9.43 -10.32 11.62
CA ALA A 748 -8.97 -9.17 10.88
C ALA A 748 -10.05 -8.10 10.75
N ALA A 749 -9.63 -6.85 10.54
CA ALA A 749 -10.50 -5.70 10.32
C ALA A 749 -10.00 -4.89 9.12
N TRP A 750 -10.91 -4.46 8.26
CA TRP A 750 -10.61 -3.79 7.00
C TRP A 750 -11.51 -2.58 6.79
N ASP A 751 -10.94 -1.49 6.28
CA ASP A 751 -11.66 -0.26 5.96
C ASP A 751 -11.82 -0.03 4.45
N ILE A 752 -12.50 1.06 4.10
CA ILE A 752 -12.79 1.42 2.70
C ILE A 752 -11.57 1.86 1.88
N ALA A 753 -10.43 2.11 2.51
CA ALA A 753 -9.17 2.43 1.86
C ALA A 753 -8.32 1.15 1.65
N THR A 754 -8.90 -0.02 1.90
CA THR A 754 -8.21 -1.32 1.93
C THR A 754 -7.18 -1.41 3.05
N SER A 755 -7.12 -0.40 3.93
CA SER A 755 -6.28 -0.43 5.13
C SER A 755 -6.84 -1.45 6.12
N GLY A 756 -5.98 -2.01 6.95
CA GLY A 756 -6.41 -3.10 7.82
C GLY A 756 -5.41 -3.53 8.87
N ALA A 757 -5.91 -4.36 9.78
CA ALA A 757 -5.13 -5.04 10.80
C ALA A 757 -5.55 -6.49 10.94
N LEU A 758 -4.57 -7.35 11.24
CA LEU A 758 -4.77 -8.78 11.44
C LEU A 758 -3.98 -9.28 12.65
N VAL A 759 -4.61 -10.18 13.41
CA VAL A 759 -3.96 -10.86 14.55
C VAL A 759 -3.42 -12.22 14.12
N GLN A 760 -2.46 -12.73 14.88
CA GLN A 760 -1.90 -14.05 14.63
C GLN A 760 -2.92 -15.18 14.91
N PRO A 761 -2.87 -16.30 14.16
CA PRO A 761 -3.73 -17.46 14.38
C PRO A 761 -3.51 -18.06 15.77
N VAL A 762 -4.62 -18.35 16.44
CA VAL A 762 -4.67 -19.06 17.71
C VAL A 762 -5.03 -20.52 17.43
N SER A 763 -4.21 -21.45 17.93
CA SER A 763 -4.52 -22.88 17.88
C SER A 763 -5.75 -23.20 18.73
N LEU A 764 -6.65 -24.02 18.18
CA LEU A 764 -7.86 -24.52 18.84
C LEU A 764 -7.73 -25.99 19.23
N LEU A 765 -6.66 -26.66 18.82
CA LEU A 765 -6.35 -28.04 19.20
C LEU A 765 -6.37 -28.18 20.72
N SER A 766 -7.01 -29.23 21.24
CA SER A 766 -7.00 -29.52 22.67
C SER A 766 -5.57 -29.68 23.15
N SER A 767 -5.21 -28.97 24.21
CA SER A 767 -3.97 -29.19 24.94
C SER A 767 -4.06 -30.52 25.71
N ASP A 768 -4.12 -31.64 25.02
CA ASP A 768 -3.79 -32.93 25.62
C ASP A 768 -2.27 -33.07 25.54
N ASN A 769 -1.63 -32.97 26.72
CA ASN A 769 -0.20 -33.11 27.01
C ASN A 769 0.67 -31.85 27.18
N SER A 770 0.21 -30.84 27.92
CA SER A 770 1.14 -30.05 28.74
C SER A 770 0.75 -30.13 30.21
N LYS A 771 1.62 -30.76 31.00
CA LYS A 771 1.58 -30.67 32.46
C LYS A 771 1.58 -29.18 32.85
N PRO A 772 0.82 -28.78 33.88
CA PRO A 772 0.89 -27.41 34.39
C PRO A 772 2.32 -27.16 34.89
N THR A 773 3.03 -26.24 34.25
CA THR A 773 4.22 -25.63 34.83
C THR A 773 3.78 -24.73 35.97
N LYS A 774 4.23 -25.08 37.18
CA LYS A 774 4.20 -24.21 38.36
C LYS A 774 5.07 -22.98 38.17
#